data_AF-A0A5Q4VEB1-F1
#
_entry.id   AF-A0A5Q4VEB1-F1
#
_cell.length_a   1.000
_cell.length_b   1.000
_cell.length_c   1.000
_cell.angle_alpha   90.00
_cell.angle_beta   90.00
_cell.angle_gamma   90.00
#
_symmetry.space_group_name_H-M   'P 1'
#
loop_
_entity.id
_entity.type
_entity.pdbx_description
1 polymer ?
#
loop_
_entity_poly.entity_id
_entity_poly.type
_entity_poly.pdbx_seq_one_letter_code
_entity_poly.pdbx_strand_id
1 'polypeptide(L)'
;MSWYPGKNNIKWRYRLMALTQTQVSQLYVALFGRASEGAGNKFWQGAEDMQSAAQGMVETDAAEEFYGDKYDDDAAFVEMLYLNTMNKAPDAEGLDHWVASLEGGASRGEVAAEFIAAIEDNKEIDPVGYATFNNRVAVSDYTADKVPGEDLKVSELDEFVGYVSEVTDDESTVAAAKEKVDADVPDPGVPGETITLTTGKDIVGPDAEEGFKTTENNDTIKGVVDNLATKRTLDATDQIDGGEGNNTLQVTMNANFNGFSGGDDGGFMKNVGTVELTNSTKFERSFNAKNVEDVETYKLDATEGAVKLTNLAEAGITVEVTGQAQAKGTGDSNLNIGFDAKAVAGQNDALTLGLNGVGRLGDLCDNTDNPRSVVLKTNGIEHLTLNAMSSYNRIDLDGNGSKTLTVTGAGTLAFSNVASTVTSVDASDSKGTVTGDLTGITSSKLASIEGGSGDNSFTVNVSGLSATAAISGGEGSNALRINADNTTSRALSLDMQEVGKLTVAQSGALAGRLTIDGTKIQDLETFVYARVTGPVVLANMQTEDLTVALASGSASTLTYDGYGNLAVATVAGKVDFVDCKGDLQANVGNATSSSANVVAVNASNVTFMVSENSTYTGEMTAAEAELVTLVVKSAKQNAEDTTEGAELTEFNGTLTAAKATQVNVLAEGAMGAAATLNVDAAETLNLTLGEGALTLNAKEANQIDITASEDFTLTSADLNKVQVLNITTAEEFTVDASLNALSQSEIRGNGAVEFDQAVGSKAENIEINARELKGDFIVELADQDVTGVAQGTAEIIGSNIGTNEITVGEGRDVTVVGGIQDDVIWVKANGEHTLTGGLGADIFNLTDSAATSATTAGVTDAVSFTAETIASDAEASDTPAEVMTITLNGVEITVELRAAAPSGTVASELTADDVGGAIATAISEAVAATDATTNELVNPELQGITVGNTSGVVTITLAASTEQAGSGLVIDGADLAYIAATDPVSETWDNYEAQQEYLDAGTSITGKVTITDFSLTGGDQLALDGTYTLVEADASGTPGSLELALAGTSWAAVEAAAFASTGNSVFEFGGNTYVTNADATAGFDADDDLLVELTGVTNVESVFDLGLQAA
;
A
#
# COMPACT_ATOMS: atom_id res chain seq x y z
N MET A 1 2.89 2.21 -24.72
CA MET A 1 4.37 2.04 -24.66
C MET A 1 5.01 2.70 -25.87
N SER A 2 5.71 3.82 -25.69
CA SER A 2 6.44 4.53 -26.75
C SER A 2 7.88 4.73 -26.31
N TRP A 3 8.76 4.59 -27.30
CA TRP A 3 10.18 4.30 -27.22
C TRP A 3 11.00 5.56 -26.92
N TYR A 4 11.95 5.46 -25.98
CA TYR A 4 13.01 6.45 -25.75
C TYR A 4 14.09 6.37 -26.84
N PRO A 5 14.60 7.50 -27.35
CA PRO A 5 15.95 7.53 -27.88
C PRO A 5 16.82 8.61 -27.22
N GLY A 6 17.91 8.14 -26.62
CA GLY A 6 19.26 8.60 -26.97
C GLY A 6 19.69 9.99 -26.52
N LYS A 7 20.29 10.05 -25.33
CA LYS A 7 21.35 11.03 -25.01
C LYS A 7 22.51 10.85 -25.99
N ASN A 8 22.78 11.88 -26.80
CA ASN A 8 24.10 12.28 -27.27
C ASN A 8 23.99 13.56 -28.12
N ASN A 9 23.94 14.71 -27.46
CA ASN A 9 24.33 15.98 -28.07
C ASN A 9 25.40 16.63 -27.20
N ILE A 10 26.66 16.36 -27.55
CA ILE A 10 27.78 17.21 -27.17
C ILE A 10 27.55 18.56 -27.87
N LYS A 11 26.83 19.46 -27.20
CA LYS A 11 26.80 20.88 -27.58
C LYS A 11 28.07 21.51 -27.02
N TRP A 12 28.94 21.96 -27.92
CA TRP A 12 30.00 22.90 -27.59
C TRP A 12 29.35 24.12 -26.91
N ARG A 13 29.50 24.24 -25.58
CA ARG A 13 29.12 25.43 -24.84
C ARG A 13 30.03 26.57 -25.31
N TYR A 14 29.56 27.36 -26.26
CA TYR A 14 29.89 28.78 -26.22
C TYR A 14 29.43 29.25 -24.84
N ARG A 15 30.34 29.85 -24.05
CA ARG A 15 29.92 30.59 -22.86
C ARG A 15 28.91 31.64 -23.36
N LEU A 16 27.62 31.41 -23.14
CA LEU A 16 26.68 32.52 -23.09
C LEU A 16 27.20 33.46 -21.99
N MET A 17 27.21 34.75 -22.29
CA MET A 17 27.67 35.75 -21.33
C MET A 17 26.77 35.67 -20.10
N ALA A 18 27.35 35.36 -18.94
CA ALA A 18 26.68 35.54 -17.66
C ALA A 18 26.13 36.97 -17.58
N LEU A 19 24.95 37.14 -16.97
CA LEU A 19 24.43 38.48 -16.72
C LEU A 19 25.42 39.26 -15.85
N THR A 20 25.51 40.56 -16.06
CA THR A 20 26.29 41.45 -15.21
C THR A 20 25.55 41.73 -13.91
N GLN A 21 26.28 42.12 -12.86
CA GLN A 21 25.71 42.58 -11.59
C GLN A 21 24.63 43.65 -11.79
N THR A 22 24.91 44.64 -12.66
CA THR A 22 23.97 45.71 -12.99
C THR A 22 22.71 45.20 -13.68
N GLN A 23 22.80 44.21 -14.57
CA GLN A 23 21.61 43.62 -15.20
C GLN A 23 20.72 42.88 -14.20
N VAL A 24 21.32 42.24 -13.20
CA VAL A 24 20.56 41.60 -12.12
C VAL A 24 19.95 42.65 -11.18
N SER A 25 20.69 43.72 -10.86
CA SER A 25 20.16 44.87 -10.10
C SER A 25 18.98 45.54 -10.82
N GLN A 26 19.02 45.64 -12.15
CA GLN A 26 17.89 46.13 -12.96
C GLN A 26 16.63 45.27 -12.76
N LEU A 27 16.77 43.94 -12.70
CA LEU A 27 15.66 43.03 -12.45
C LEU A 27 15.11 43.15 -11.03
N TYR A 28 15.98 43.22 -10.01
CA TYR A 28 15.55 43.41 -8.61
C TYR A 28 14.79 44.72 -8.41
N VAL A 29 15.31 45.81 -8.99
CA VAL A 29 14.63 47.10 -8.95
C VAL A 29 13.32 47.03 -9.70
N ALA A 30 13.27 46.48 -10.92
CA ALA A 30 12.05 46.49 -11.74
C ALA A 30 10.93 45.61 -11.18
N LEU A 31 11.24 44.36 -10.82
CA LEU A 31 10.24 43.39 -10.35
C LEU A 31 9.80 43.71 -8.93
N PHE A 32 10.73 43.96 -8.02
CA PHE A 32 10.43 43.98 -6.59
C PHE A 32 10.53 45.38 -5.96
N GLY A 33 10.98 46.39 -6.70
CA GLY A 33 11.15 47.73 -6.15
C GLY A 33 12.18 47.78 -5.01
N ARG A 34 13.14 46.85 -4.98
CA ARG A 34 14.15 46.71 -3.93
C ARG A 34 15.57 46.66 -4.49
N ALA A 35 16.54 47.02 -3.66
CA ALA A 35 17.94 46.76 -3.93
C ALA A 35 18.24 45.25 -3.87
N SER A 36 19.18 44.78 -4.69
CA SER A 36 19.72 43.42 -4.62
C SER A 36 20.81 43.31 -3.56
N GLU A 37 20.78 42.23 -2.77
CA GLU A 37 21.87 41.77 -1.92
C GLU A 37 22.93 40.98 -2.72
N GLY A 38 24.14 40.84 -2.16
CA GLY A 38 25.29 40.25 -2.84
C GLY A 38 25.09 38.79 -3.27
N ALA A 39 24.59 37.94 -2.37
CA ALA A 39 24.34 36.52 -2.64
C ALA A 39 23.28 36.30 -3.72
N GLY A 40 22.12 36.95 -3.58
CA GLY A 40 21.03 36.87 -4.56
C GLY A 40 21.44 37.47 -5.92
N ASN A 41 22.16 38.59 -5.93
CA ASN A 41 22.68 39.16 -7.18
C ASN A 41 23.60 38.16 -7.90
N LYS A 42 24.57 37.58 -7.17
CA LYS A 42 25.52 36.60 -7.71
C LYS A 42 24.87 35.32 -8.20
N PHE A 43 23.80 34.88 -7.55
CA PHE A 43 23.01 33.71 -7.98
C PHE A 43 22.40 33.94 -9.37
N TRP A 44 21.66 35.04 -9.55
CA TRP A 44 20.96 35.33 -10.81
C TRP A 44 21.89 35.72 -11.96
N GLN A 45 23.14 36.12 -11.68
CA GLN A 45 24.17 36.28 -12.72
C GLN A 45 24.43 34.98 -13.50
N GLY A 46 24.10 33.81 -12.92
CA GLY A 46 24.23 32.51 -13.55
C GLY A 46 23.14 32.15 -14.57
N ALA A 47 22.09 32.98 -14.70
CA ALA A 47 21.00 32.76 -15.65
C ALA A 47 21.44 32.93 -17.12
N GLU A 48 20.69 32.34 -18.04
CA GLU A 48 21.01 32.34 -19.47
C GLU A 48 20.89 33.74 -20.11
N ASP A 49 19.84 34.48 -19.74
CA ASP A 49 19.53 35.84 -20.18
C ASP A 49 18.59 36.55 -19.18
N MET A 50 18.30 37.83 -19.41
CA MET A 50 17.44 38.63 -18.50
C MET A 50 16.00 38.13 -18.47
N GLN A 51 15.50 37.53 -19.56
CA GLN A 51 14.14 37.01 -19.64
C GLN A 51 13.99 35.78 -18.73
N SER A 52 14.92 34.85 -18.84
CA SER A 52 14.99 33.63 -18.03
C SER A 52 15.23 33.94 -16.55
N ALA A 53 16.10 34.92 -16.26
CA ALA A 53 16.32 35.39 -14.90
C ALA A 53 15.04 36.03 -14.31
N ALA A 54 14.41 36.95 -15.04
CA ALA A 54 13.19 37.61 -14.61
C ALA A 54 12.06 36.60 -14.35
N GLN A 55 11.88 35.63 -15.25
CA GLN A 55 10.88 34.58 -15.11
C GLN A 55 11.15 33.73 -13.87
N GLY A 56 12.39 33.25 -13.69
CA GLY A 56 12.76 32.49 -12.51
C GLY A 56 12.62 33.27 -11.20
N MET A 57 12.86 34.58 -11.21
CA MET A 57 12.69 35.43 -10.03
C MET A 57 11.23 35.56 -9.60
N VAL A 58 10.30 35.74 -10.56
CA VAL A 58 8.88 35.92 -10.26
C VAL A 58 8.15 34.60 -9.93
N GLU A 59 8.79 33.45 -10.16
CA GLU A 59 8.29 32.11 -9.81
C GLU A 59 8.76 31.64 -8.44
N THR A 60 9.51 32.45 -7.70
CA THR A 60 9.94 32.09 -6.33
C THR A 60 8.79 32.24 -5.33
N ASP A 61 8.74 31.37 -4.32
CA ASP A 61 7.74 31.42 -3.25
C ASP A 61 7.67 32.82 -2.59
N ALA A 62 8.82 33.48 -2.43
CA ALA A 62 8.90 34.85 -1.91
C ALA A 62 8.29 35.91 -2.86
N ALA A 63 8.37 35.70 -4.18
CA ALA A 63 7.70 36.56 -5.15
C ALA A 63 6.18 36.36 -5.12
N GLU A 64 5.71 35.11 -4.96
CA GLU A 64 4.29 34.80 -4.79
C GLU A 64 3.70 35.51 -3.56
N GLU A 65 4.41 35.49 -2.43
CA GLU A 65 4.04 36.24 -1.23
C GLU A 65 4.05 37.77 -1.46
N PHE A 66 5.06 38.28 -2.16
CA PHE A 66 5.22 39.72 -2.44
C PHE A 66 4.10 40.29 -3.33
N TYR A 67 3.74 39.57 -4.40
CA TYR A 67 2.72 40.02 -5.34
C TYR A 67 1.29 39.70 -4.85
N GLY A 68 1.09 38.58 -4.15
CA GLY A 68 -0.23 38.11 -3.74
C GLY A 68 -1.23 38.10 -4.89
N ASP A 69 -2.48 38.53 -4.62
CA ASP A 69 -3.56 38.62 -5.62
C ASP A 69 -3.23 39.50 -6.85
N LYS A 70 -2.20 40.35 -6.78
CA LYS A 70 -1.80 41.22 -7.90
C LYS A 70 -0.96 40.49 -8.95
N TYR A 71 -0.45 39.30 -8.64
CA TYR A 71 0.34 38.55 -9.59
C TYR A 71 -0.48 38.24 -10.85
N ASP A 72 -1.70 37.72 -10.68
CA ASP A 72 -2.59 37.29 -11.77
C ASP A 72 -3.33 38.43 -12.48
N ASP A 73 -3.17 39.68 -12.02
CA ASP A 73 -3.73 40.87 -12.66
C ASP A 73 -2.66 41.54 -13.54
N ASP A 74 -2.77 41.35 -14.85
CA ASP A 74 -1.83 41.87 -15.85
C ASP A 74 -1.67 43.40 -15.76
N ALA A 75 -2.74 44.13 -15.46
CA ALA A 75 -2.67 45.59 -15.32
C ALA A 75 -1.95 45.97 -14.02
N ALA A 76 -2.25 45.28 -12.91
CA ALA A 76 -1.57 45.52 -11.63
C ALA A 76 -0.07 45.19 -11.69
N PHE A 77 0.31 44.12 -12.38
CA PHE A 77 1.72 43.77 -12.60
C PHE A 77 2.46 44.86 -13.39
N VAL A 78 1.89 45.35 -14.50
CA VAL A 78 2.50 46.42 -15.30
C VAL A 78 2.59 47.73 -14.50
N GLU A 79 1.56 48.09 -13.73
CA GLU A 79 1.58 49.27 -12.86
C GLU A 79 2.74 49.22 -11.85
N MET A 80 3.03 48.05 -11.28
CA MET A 80 4.16 47.84 -10.39
C MET A 80 5.50 48.07 -11.10
N LEU A 81 5.68 47.60 -12.33
CA LEU A 81 6.92 47.85 -13.09
C LEU A 81 7.18 49.34 -13.28
N TYR A 82 6.15 50.13 -13.62
CA TYR A 82 6.28 51.59 -13.76
C TYR A 82 6.62 52.28 -12.44
N LEU A 83 5.99 51.86 -11.34
CA LEU A 83 6.24 52.42 -10.01
C LEU A 83 7.66 52.09 -9.50
N ASN A 84 8.07 50.85 -9.68
CA ASN A 84 9.34 50.32 -9.21
C ASN A 84 10.54 50.91 -9.98
N THR A 85 10.39 51.12 -11.28
CA THR A 85 11.47 51.65 -12.12
C THR A 85 11.53 53.17 -12.16
N MET A 86 10.41 53.82 -12.48
CA MET A 86 10.32 55.24 -12.82
C MET A 86 9.57 56.08 -11.78
N ASN A 87 9.09 55.44 -10.70
CA ASN A 87 8.34 56.08 -9.61
C ASN A 87 7.11 56.88 -10.09
N LYS A 88 6.38 56.33 -11.08
CA LYS A 88 5.20 56.96 -11.67
C LYS A 88 4.16 55.92 -12.08
N ALA A 89 2.92 56.35 -12.29
CA ALA A 89 1.90 55.53 -12.92
C ALA A 89 2.13 55.46 -14.45
N PRO A 90 1.74 54.35 -15.12
CA PRO A 90 1.74 54.29 -16.57
C PRO A 90 0.76 55.30 -17.18
N ASP A 91 1.08 55.80 -18.38
CA ASP A 91 0.05 56.43 -19.22
C ASP A 91 -0.82 55.34 -19.88
N ALA A 92 -1.99 55.74 -20.40
CA ALA A 92 -2.96 54.80 -20.95
C ALA A 92 -2.40 54.00 -22.15
N GLU A 93 -1.60 54.63 -23.02
CA GLU A 93 -1.05 53.94 -24.19
C GLU A 93 0.05 52.95 -23.79
N GLY A 94 0.87 53.31 -22.81
CA GLY A 94 1.89 52.43 -22.23
C GLY A 94 1.29 51.23 -21.50
N LEU A 95 0.28 51.44 -20.65
CA LEU A 95 -0.40 50.34 -19.95
C LEU A 95 -1.05 49.37 -20.95
N ASP A 96 -1.80 49.89 -21.91
CA ASP A 96 -2.47 49.09 -22.95
C ASP A 96 -1.45 48.27 -23.76
N HIS A 97 -0.27 48.82 -24.04
CA HIS A 97 0.77 48.12 -24.79
C HIS A 97 1.30 46.89 -24.05
N TRP A 98 1.69 47.03 -22.78
CA TRP A 98 2.28 45.93 -22.01
C TRP A 98 1.25 44.88 -21.60
N VAL A 99 0.03 45.30 -21.26
CA VAL A 99 -1.08 44.37 -21.00
C VAL A 99 -1.40 43.56 -22.26
N ALA A 100 -1.44 44.18 -23.43
CA ALA A 100 -1.64 43.46 -24.69
C ALA A 100 -0.52 42.44 -25.00
N SER A 101 0.71 42.68 -24.53
CA SER A 101 1.80 41.70 -24.64
C SER A 101 1.56 40.47 -23.75
N LEU A 102 1.10 40.67 -22.51
CA LEU A 102 0.74 39.58 -21.59
C LEU A 102 -0.48 38.79 -22.11
N GLU A 103 -1.55 39.47 -22.53
CA GLU A 103 -2.72 38.84 -23.16
C GLU A 103 -2.36 38.11 -24.47
N GLY A 104 -1.32 38.57 -25.15
CA GLY A 104 -0.74 37.97 -26.36
C GLY A 104 0.08 36.69 -26.11
N GLY A 105 0.27 36.31 -24.84
CA GLY A 105 0.97 35.10 -24.43
C GLY A 105 2.45 35.29 -24.07
N ALA A 106 2.93 36.54 -23.94
CA ALA A 106 4.25 36.79 -23.37
C ALA A 106 4.23 36.46 -21.87
N SER A 107 5.32 35.89 -21.38
CA SER A 107 5.52 35.66 -19.95
C SER A 107 5.80 36.98 -19.20
N ARG A 108 5.53 37.01 -17.89
CA ARG A 108 5.85 38.16 -17.02
C ARG A 108 7.36 38.48 -17.04
N GLY A 109 8.21 37.45 -17.10
CA GLY A 109 9.65 37.61 -17.24
C GLY A 109 10.07 38.22 -18.58
N GLU A 110 9.44 37.82 -19.69
CA GLU A 110 9.67 38.44 -21.01
C GLU A 110 9.27 39.92 -21.00
N VAL A 111 8.09 40.23 -20.46
CA VAL A 111 7.60 41.61 -20.36
C VAL A 111 8.51 42.46 -19.48
N ALA A 112 8.97 41.96 -18.32
CA ALA A 112 9.88 42.70 -17.45
C ALA A 112 11.23 43.01 -18.11
N ALA A 113 11.81 42.04 -18.83
CA ALA A 113 13.08 42.24 -19.54
C ALA A 113 12.94 43.23 -20.71
N GLU A 114 11.86 43.14 -21.49
CA GLU A 114 11.56 44.09 -22.56
C GLU A 114 11.24 45.49 -22.03
N PHE A 115 10.57 45.57 -20.87
CA PHE A 115 10.27 46.82 -20.19
C PHE A 115 11.54 47.57 -19.80
N ILE A 116 12.52 46.88 -19.20
CA ILE A 116 13.83 47.44 -18.86
C ILE A 116 14.56 47.94 -20.11
N ALA A 117 14.54 47.18 -21.21
CA ALA A 117 15.14 47.59 -22.47
C ALA A 117 14.46 48.84 -23.04
N ALA A 118 13.13 48.91 -22.96
CA ALA A 118 12.36 50.06 -23.41
C ALA A 118 12.68 51.35 -22.63
N ILE A 119 13.01 51.28 -21.35
CA ILE A 119 13.46 52.45 -20.57
C ILE A 119 14.75 53.04 -21.16
N GLU A 120 15.73 52.19 -21.49
CA GLU A 120 17.00 52.61 -22.10
C GLU A 120 16.79 53.17 -23.52
N ASP A 121 15.99 52.49 -24.34
CA ASP A 121 15.71 52.91 -25.72
C ASP A 121 14.95 54.26 -25.77
N ASN A 122 14.12 54.53 -24.77
CA ASN A 122 13.29 55.74 -24.68
C ASN A 122 13.85 56.82 -23.73
N LYS A 123 15.13 56.76 -23.37
CA LYS A 123 15.76 57.73 -22.45
C LYS A 123 15.67 59.20 -22.88
N GLU A 124 15.52 59.47 -24.17
CA GLU A 124 15.30 60.83 -24.68
C GLU A 124 13.83 61.28 -24.55
N ILE A 125 12.90 60.33 -24.50
CA ILE A 125 11.45 60.58 -24.37
C ILE A 125 11.09 60.79 -22.90
N ASP A 126 11.65 59.97 -22.01
CA ASP A 126 11.49 60.13 -20.55
C ASP A 126 12.84 60.17 -19.82
N PRO A 127 13.55 61.31 -19.88
CA PRO A 127 14.84 61.45 -19.22
C PRO A 127 14.75 61.39 -17.68
N VAL A 128 13.59 61.72 -17.09
CA VAL A 128 13.39 61.68 -15.63
C VAL A 128 13.17 60.25 -15.15
N GLY A 129 12.31 59.49 -15.82
CA GLY A 129 12.12 58.06 -15.53
C GLY A 129 13.40 57.26 -15.75
N TYR A 130 14.12 57.54 -16.84
CA TYR A 130 15.43 56.95 -17.12
C TYR A 130 16.46 57.23 -16.02
N ALA A 131 16.58 58.49 -15.59
CA ALA A 131 17.50 58.87 -14.51
C ALA A 131 17.11 58.23 -13.17
N THR A 132 15.81 58.20 -12.84
CA THR A 132 15.29 57.56 -11.63
C THR A 132 15.64 56.07 -11.59
N PHE A 133 15.40 55.35 -12.68
CA PHE A 133 15.69 53.92 -12.75
C PHE A 133 17.20 53.64 -12.59
N ASN A 134 18.05 54.39 -13.31
CA ASN A 134 19.50 54.22 -13.21
C ASN A 134 20.05 54.59 -11.82
N ASN A 135 19.49 55.61 -11.17
CA ASN A 135 19.87 55.98 -9.81
C ASN A 135 19.50 54.88 -8.82
N ARG A 136 18.30 54.29 -8.93
CA ARG A 136 17.87 53.12 -8.13
C ARG A 136 18.78 51.91 -8.36
N VAL A 137 19.12 51.63 -9.61
CA VAL A 137 20.05 50.55 -9.99
C VAL A 137 21.45 50.81 -9.42
N ALA A 138 21.94 52.04 -9.43
CA ALA A 138 23.24 52.39 -8.85
C ALA A 138 23.29 52.21 -7.32
N VAL A 139 22.16 52.39 -6.62
CA VAL A 139 22.03 52.06 -5.20
C VAL A 139 21.94 50.54 -5.00
N SER A 140 21.21 49.83 -5.86
CA SER A 140 21.16 48.36 -5.84
C SER A 140 22.53 47.73 -6.06
N ASP A 141 23.32 48.21 -7.02
CA ASP A 141 24.70 47.74 -7.25
C ASP A 141 25.58 47.99 -6.02
N TYR A 142 25.46 49.18 -5.41
CA TYR A 142 26.18 49.51 -4.18
C TYR A 142 25.79 48.60 -3.00
N THR A 143 24.50 48.30 -2.88
CA THR A 143 23.97 47.40 -1.85
C THR A 143 24.49 45.97 -2.06
N ALA A 144 24.52 45.49 -3.31
CA ALA A 144 25.06 44.17 -3.63
C ALA A 144 26.55 44.02 -3.30
N ASP A 145 27.33 45.10 -3.43
CA ASP A 145 28.74 45.12 -3.05
C ASP A 145 28.95 45.14 -1.52
N LYS A 146 28.02 45.77 -0.78
CA LYS A 146 28.15 46.06 0.65
C LYS A 146 27.48 45.05 1.56
N VAL A 147 26.43 44.40 1.08
CA VAL A 147 25.59 43.49 1.87
C VAL A 147 25.76 42.07 1.31
N PRO A 148 26.57 41.19 1.93
CA PRO A 148 26.82 39.84 1.43
C PRO A 148 25.54 39.02 1.25
N GLY A 149 24.59 39.15 2.18
CA GLY A 149 23.26 38.57 2.07
C GLY A 149 23.18 37.05 2.24
N GLU A 150 24.15 36.41 2.90
CA GLU A 150 24.21 34.95 3.05
C GLU A 150 23.16 34.39 4.05
N ASP A 151 22.51 35.23 4.87
CA ASP A 151 21.57 34.84 5.93
C ASP A 151 20.27 35.68 6.02
N LEU A 152 19.86 36.38 4.96
CA LEU A 152 18.70 37.30 5.00
C LEU A 152 17.34 36.56 4.94
N LYS A 153 16.43 36.88 5.86
CA LYS A 153 15.02 36.42 5.86
C LYS A 153 14.15 37.33 4.98
N VAL A 154 13.02 36.80 4.48
CA VAL A 154 12.03 37.60 3.72
C VAL A 154 11.52 38.81 4.51
N SER A 155 11.32 38.65 5.83
CA SER A 155 10.95 39.74 6.75
C SER A 155 11.99 40.86 6.86
N GLU A 156 13.22 40.62 6.39
CA GLU A 156 14.34 41.57 6.40
C GLU A 156 14.51 42.24 5.02
N LEU A 157 13.70 41.87 4.02
CA LEU A 157 13.75 42.45 2.67
C LEU A 157 13.06 43.82 2.56
N ASP A 158 12.20 44.19 3.52
CA ASP A 158 11.54 45.51 3.57
C ASP A 158 12.56 46.66 3.61
N GLU A 159 13.70 46.43 4.25
CA GLU A 159 14.78 47.41 4.34
C GLU A 159 15.42 47.68 2.96
N PHE A 160 15.48 46.65 2.11
CA PHE A 160 16.01 46.75 0.74
C PHE A 160 15.09 47.54 -0.19
N VAL A 161 13.78 47.51 0.05
CA VAL A 161 12.83 48.44 -0.58
C VAL A 161 13.10 49.87 -0.09
N GLY A 162 13.39 50.02 1.21
CA GLY A 162 13.77 51.28 1.86
C GLY A 162 15.02 51.95 1.30
N TYR A 163 15.95 51.20 0.68
CA TYR A 163 17.17 51.78 0.07
C TYR A 163 16.90 52.46 -1.27
N VAL A 164 15.92 51.99 -2.05
CA VAL A 164 15.69 52.49 -3.43
C VAL A 164 14.40 53.30 -3.56
N SER A 165 13.43 53.14 -2.67
CA SER A 165 12.11 53.80 -2.75
C SER A 165 12.17 55.33 -2.76
N GLU A 166 13.09 55.93 -1.99
CA GLU A 166 13.28 57.40 -1.94
C GLU A 166 14.23 57.94 -3.03
N VAL A 167 14.83 57.07 -3.83
CA VAL A 167 15.76 57.46 -4.90
C VAL A 167 14.99 57.99 -6.10
N THR A 168 15.37 59.17 -6.57
CA THR A 168 14.73 59.93 -7.68
C THR A 168 15.74 60.24 -8.78
N ASP A 169 15.39 61.08 -9.76
CA ASP A 169 16.28 61.58 -10.80
C ASP A 169 17.39 62.52 -10.28
N ASP A 170 17.26 63.04 -9.05
CA ASP A 170 18.29 63.84 -8.39
C ASP A 170 19.41 62.96 -7.82
N GLU A 171 20.63 63.09 -8.34
CA GLU A 171 21.83 62.35 -7.90
C GLU A 171 22.11 62.50 -6.39
N SER A 172 21.67 63.57 -5.73
CA SER A 172 21.84 63.73 -4.28
C SER A 172 21.05 62.69 -3.48
N THR A 173 19.95 62.15 -4.04
CA THR A 173 19.18 61.06 -3.41
C THR A 173 19.93 59.72 -3.45
N VAL A 174 20.80 59.51 -4.46
CA VAL A 174 21.71 58.35 -4.50
C VAL A 174 22.72 58.43 -3.37
N ALA A 175 23.29 59.61 -3.12
CA ALA A 175 24.25 59.79 -2.03
C ALA A 175 23.60 59.52 -0.66
N ALA A 176 22.40 60.06 -0.43
CA ALA A 176 21.64 59.81 0.80
C ALA A 176 21.26 58.33 0.97
N ALA A 177 20.85 57.66 -0.10
CA ALA A 177 20.54 56.23 -0.08
C ALA A 177 21.78 55.37 0.22
N LYS A 178 22.95 55.72 -0.34
CA LYS A 178 24.21 55.04 -0.01
C LYS A 178 24.63 55.26 1.44
N GLU A 179 24.45 56.48 1.97
CA GLU A 179 24.68 56.78 3.39
C GLU A 179 23.75 55.96 4.30
N LYS A 180 22.49 55.75 3.89
CA LYS A 180 21.55 54.86 4.57
C LYS A 180 22.02 53.39 4.52
N VAL A 181 22.40 52.88 3.36
CA VAL A 181 23.00 51.53 3.22
C VAL A 181 24.22 51.37 4.13
N ASP A 182 25.11 52.38 4.18
CA ASP A 182 26.30 52.34 5.04
C ASP A 182 25.98 52.41 6.55
N ALA A 183 24.84 53.01 6.94
CA ALA A 183 24.41 53.09 8.34
C ALA A 183 23.72 51.80 8.82
N ASP A 184 23.01 51.11 7.91
CA ASP A 184 22.19 49.94 8.20
C ASP A 184 23.01 48.63 8.09
N VAL A 185 24.14 48.63 7.35
CA VAL A 185 25.13 47.56 7.42
C VAL A 185 25.96 47.72 8.70
N PRO A 186 25.97 46.76 9.65
CA PRO A 186 26.92 46.77 10.74
C PRO A 186 28.32 46.84 10.13
N ASP A 187 29.03 47.95 10.37
CA ASP A 187 30.41 48.12 9.92
C ASP A 187 31.16 46.82 10.30
N PRO A 188 31.77 46.08 9.35
CA PRO A 188 32.61 44.91 9.67
C PRO A 188 33.89 45.32 10.40
N GLY A 189 33.86 46.46 11.10
CA GLY A 189 34.87 47.48 11.29
C GLY A 189 35.56 47.89 9.99
N VAL A 190 36.02 49.14 9.94
CA VAL A 190 37.05 49.52 8.98
C VAL A 190 38.20 48.50 9.11
N PRO A 191 38.66 47.86 8.03
CA PRO A 191 39.79 46.94 8.11
C PRO A 191 41.04 47.67 8.59
N GLY A 192 41.71 47.09 9.58
CA GLY A 192 42.97 47.57 10.14
C GLY A 192 44.19 47.02 9.43
N GLU A 193 45.31 47.04 10.13
CA GLU A 193 46.58 46.51 9.69
C GLU A 193 46.64 44.97 9.76
N THR A 194 47.47 44.38 8.90
CA THR A 194 47.81 42.96 9.00
C THR A 194 49.21 42.81 9.58
N ILE A 195 49.30 42.31 10.81
CA ILE A 195 50.54 42.13 11.56
C ILE A 195 50.95 40.66 11.48
N THR A 196 52.19 40.36 11.11
CA THR A 196 52.71 38.98 11.09
C THR A 196 53.76 38.82 12.16
N LEU A 197 53.52 37.90 13.10
CA LEU A 197 54.45 37.59 14.18
C LEU A 197 55.76 37.00 13.63
N THR A 198 56.85 37.18 14.38
CA THR A 198 58.19 36.74 14.02
C THR A 198 58.69 35.66 14.97
N THR A 199 59.84 35.04 14.67
CA THR A 199 60.41 34.07 15.62
C THR A 199 61.03 34.82 16.80
N GLY A 200 60.55 34.57 18.01
CA GLY A 200 61.07 35.21 19.21
C GLY A 200 59.95 35.63 20.16
N LYS A 201 60.22 36.65 20.97
CA LYS A 201 59.19 37.37 21.73
C LYS A 201 58.75 38.56 20.90
N ASP A 202 57.46 38.64 20.59
CA ASP A 202 56.82 39.78 19.94
C ASP A 202 56.01 40.61 20.94
N ILE A 203 55.93 41.92 20.70
CA ILE A 203 55.08 42.86 21.46
C ILE A 203 54.20 43.57 20.44
N VAL A 204 52.93 43.19 20.39
CA VAL A 204 51.91 43.74 19.50
C VAL A 204 50.97 44.63 20.31
N GLY A 205 50.68 45.82 19.80
CA GLY A 205 49.68 46.71 20.40
C GLY A 205 49.79 48.17 19.95
N PRO A 206 48.91 49.05 20.45
CA PRO A 206 48.82 50.43 19.97
C PRO A 206 50.10 51.26 20.22
N ASP A 207 50.91 50.88 21.20
CA ASP A 207 52.17 51.53 21.55
C ASP A 207 53.42 50.75 21.08
N ALA A 208 53.23 49.69 20.29
CA ALA A 208 54.33 48.86 19.80
C ALA A 208 55.18 49.57 18.71
N GLU A 209 56.32 48.97 18.38
CA GLU A 209 57.16 49.44 17.29
C GLU A 209 56.47 49.27 15.92
N GLU A 210 56.90 50.09 14.95
CA GLU A 210 56.41 50.03 13.58
C GLU A 210 56.49 48.60 13.02
N GLY A 211 55.38 48.09 12.48
CA GLY A 211 55.24 46.71 12.01
C GLY A 211 54.57 45.76 13.00
N PHE A 212 54.44 46.13 14.27
CA PHE A 212 53.66 45.42 15.30
C PHE A 212 52.59 46.30 15.96
N LYS A 213 52.40 47.51 15.43
CA LYS A 213 51.47 48.49 15.95
C LYS A 213 50.06 48.20 15.45
N THR A 214 49.11 48.01 16.36
CA THR A 214 47.67 47.94 16.07
C THR A 214 47.07 49.33 15.92
N THR A 215 45.89 49.39 15.32
CA THR A 215 45.12 50.60 15.00
C THR A 215 43.82 50.64 15.81
N GLU A 216 42.95 51.61 15.54
CA GLU A 216 41.60 51.67 16.12
C GLU A 216 40.59 50.85 15.28
N ASN A 217 41.05 50.28 14.17
CA ASN A 217 40.31 49.52 13.18
C ASN A 217 40.45 48.01 13.44
N ASN A 218 39.77 47.17 12.67
CA ASN A 218 39.81 45.72 12.86
C ASN A 218 41.11 45.12 12.33
N ASP A 219 42.12 45.00 13.19
CA ASP A 219 43.43 44.46 12.82
C ASP A 219 43.42 42.93 12.73
N THR A 220 44.31 42.40 11.90
CA THR A 220 44.55 40.95 11.75
C THR A 220 45.98 40.60 12.15
N ILE A 221 46.15 39.76 13.16
CA ILE A 221 47.43 39.30 13.66
C ILE A 221 47.64 37.86 13.21
N LYS A 222 48.80 37.52 12.64
CA LYS A 222 49.08 36.20 12.06
C LYS A 222 50.24 35.51 12.75
N GLY A 223 50.00 34.28 13.23
CA GLY A 223 50.97 33.46 13.95
C GLY A 223 51.04 32.01 13.45
N VAL A 224 52.17 31.35 13.72
CA VAL A 224 52.39 29.94 13.45
C VAL A 224 52.88 29.24 14.71
N VAL A 225 52.20 28.17 15.10
CA VAL A 225 52.62 27.29 16.19
C VAL A 225 53.33 26.08 15.61
N ASP A 226 54.61 25.89 15.92
CA ASP A 226 55.44 24.78 15.41
C ASP A 226 56.43 24.27 16.49
N ASN A 227 56.79 22.99 16.41
CA ASN A 227 57.83 22.41 17.26
C ASN A 227 59.23 22.91 16.89
N LEU A 228 59.44 23.34 15.65
CA LEU A 228 60.68 23.95 15.20
C LEU A 228 60.69 25.44 15.56
N ALA A 229 61.62 25.84 16.43
CA ALA A 229 61.78 27.23 16.86
C ALA A 229 62.01 28.23 15.71
N THR A 230 62.51 27.77 14.55
CA THR A 230 62.71 28.62 13.36
C THR A 230 61.44 28.86 12.55
N LYS A 231 60.35 28.17 12.86
CA LYS A 231 59.03 28.30 12.20
C LYS A 231 57.94 28.78 13.16
N ARG A 232 58.18 28.63 14.46
CA ARG A 232 57.27 29.09 15.50
C ARG A 232 57.35 30.61 15.61
N THR A 233 56.26 31.27 15.25
CA THR A 233 56.10 32.72 15.39
C THR A 233 55.09 33.11 16.46
N LEU A 234 54.21 32.19 16.88
CA LEU A 234 53.44 32.36 18.12
C LEU A 234 54.13 31.57 19.24
N ASP A 235 54.73 32.26 20.19
CA ASP A 235 55.43 31.74 21.36
C ASP A 235 54.72 32.13 22.67
N ALA A 236 54.97 31.38 23.75
CA ALA A 236 54.33 31.60 25.04
C ALA A 236 54.75 32.92 25.71
N THR A 237 55.77 33.61 25.18
CA THR A 237 56.26 34.89 25.69
C THR A 237 55.69 36.11 24.97
N ASP A 238 54.93 35.93 23.88
CA ASP A 238 54.40 37.03 23.09
C ASP A 238 53.35 37.82 23.87
N GLN A 239 53.36 39.13 23.70
CA GLN A 239 52.42 40.05 24.31
C GLN A 239 51.56 40.63 23.19
N ILE A 240 50.30 40.23 23.15
CA ILE A 240 49.36 40.62 22.10
C ILE A 240 48.23 41.45 22.71
N ASP A 241 48.20 42.72 22.36
CA ASP A 241 47.10 43.64 22.67
C ASP A 241 46.47 44.08 21.34
N GLY A 242 45.25 43.63 21.05
CA GLY A 242 44.58 44.01 19.81
C GLY A 242 44.28 45.51 19.71
N GLY A 243 44.13 46.22 20.84
CA GLY A 243 43.70 47.62 20.83
C GLY A 243 42.18 47.77 20.69
N GLU A 244 41.73 48.90 20.13
CA GLU A 244 40.31 49.10 19.83
C GLU A 244 39.92 48.33 18.55
N GLY A 245 38.63 48.22 18.26
CA GLY A 245 38.13 47.44 17.11
C GLY A 245 37.99 45.94 17.37
N ASN A 246 37.35 45.23 16.44
CA ASN A 246 37.16 43.78 16.48
C ASN A 246 38.36 43.08 15.86
N ASN A 247 39.40 42.88 16.68
CA ASN A 247 40.67 42.33 16.22
C ASN A 247 40.64 40.82 16.08
N THR A 248 41.39 40.29 15.10
CA THR A 248 41.45 38.85 14.79
C THR A 248 42.88 38.31 14.92
N LEU A 249 43.05 37.19 15.63
CA LEU A 249 44.29 36.39 15.59
C LEU A 249 44.09 35.16 14.69
N GLN A 250 44.86 35.05 13.61
CA GLN A 250 44.92 33.88 12.73
C GLN A 250 46.14 33.01 13.06
N VAL A 251 45.91 31.75 13.40
CA VAL A 251 46.96 30.80 13.80
C VAL A 251 46.98 29.58 12.90
N THR A 252 48.11 29.37 12.22
CA THR A 252 48.41 28.08 11.58
C THR A 252 49.01 27.12 12.61
N MET A 253 48.31 26.02 12.90
CA MET A 253 48.69 25.06 13.94
C MET A 253 49.40 23.83 13.36
N ASN A 254 50.74 23.83 13.43
CA ASN A 254 51.56 22.63 13.13
C ASN A 254 51.90 21.82 14.39
N ALA A 255 51.75 22.42 15.58
CA ALA A 255 51.95 21.82 16.91
C ALA A 255 50.93 22.36 17.93
N ASN A 256 50.92 21.80 19.15
CA ASN A 256 50.05 22.27 20.24
C ASN A 256 50.57 23.60 20.80
N PHE A 257 49.64 24.52 21.10
CA PHE A 257 49.93 25.73 21.87
C PHE A 257 49.57 25.51 23.34
N ASN A 258 50.57 25.59 24.22
CA ASN A 258 50.42 25.29 25.66
C ASN A 258 49.96 26.49 26.49
N GLY A 259 49.61 27.61 25.85
CA GLY A 259 49.17 28.85 26.48
C GLY A 259 50.30 29.81 26.77
N PHE A 260 49.94 31.06 27.03
CA PHE A 260 50.88 32.11 27.34
C PHE A 260 51.44 31.96 28.76
N SER A 261 52.64 32.47 28.98
CA SER A 261 53.40 32.29 30.23
C SER A 261 52.86 33.11 31.41
N GLY A 262 52.29 34.30 31.16
CA GLY A 262 51.76 35.21 32.18
C GLY A 262 52.83 35.88 33.05
N GLY A 263 52.41 36.91 33.82
CA GLY A 263 53.28 37.73 34.67
C GLY A 263 53.90 38.94 33.94
N ASP A 264 54.58 39.83 34.67
CA ASP A 264 55.01 41.15 34.18
C ASP A 264 55.92 41.09 32.92
N ASP A 265 56.80 40.10 32.82
CA ASP A 265 57.69 39.87 31.67
C ASP A 265 57.20 38.75 30.73
N GLY A 266 56.09 38.08 31.09
CA GLY A 266 55.53 36.94 30.36
C GLY A 266 54.59 37.35 29.23
N GLY A 267 54.12 36.35 28.49
CA GLY A 267 53.18 36.55 27.39
C GLY A 267 51.71 36.60 27.85
N PHE A 268 50.87 37.21 27.02
CA PHE A 268 49.41 37.31 27.18
C PHE A 268 48.75 37.65 25.84
N MET A 269 47.42 37.47 25.77
CA MET A 269 46.58 38.05 24.72
C MET A 269 45.36 38.74 25.33
N LYS A 270 45.01 39.94 24.84
CA LYS A 270 43.80 40.68 25.22
C LYS A 270 43.31 41.54 24.06
N ASN A 271 42.08 42.03 24.14
CA ASN A 271 41.43 42.86 23.11
C ASN A 271 41.43 42.22 21.70
N VAL A 272 41.36 40.89 21.61
CA VAL A 272 41.25 40.15 20.36
C VAL A 272 39.91 39.42 20.36
N GLY A 273 38.91 39.99 19.67
CA GLY A 273 37.55 39.45 19.67
C GLY A 273 37.42 38.09 18.97
N THR A 274 38.23 37.83 17.93
CA THR A 274 38.17 36.57 17.16
C THR A 274 39.52 35.85 17.10
N VAL A 275 39.52 34.54 17.35
CA VAL A 275 40.70 33.67 17.15
C VAL A 275 40.38 32.60 16.11
N GLU A 276 41.09 32.61 15.00
CA GLU A 276 40.99 31.63 13.93
C GLU A 276 42.14 30.62 14.02
N LEU A 277 41.81 29.34 14.15
CA LEU A 277 42.75 28.24 14.32
C LEU A 277 42.62 27.28 13.15
N THR A 278 43.67 27.19 12.33
CA THR A 278 43.73 26.22 11.22
C THR A 278 44.67 25.09 11.56
N ASN A 279 44.16 23.87 11.73
CA ASN A 279 45.00 22.68 11.86
C ASN A 279 45.47 22.22 10.49
N SER A 280 46.73 22.48 10.15
CA SER A 280 47.31 22.06 8.87
C SER A 280 47.84 20.62 8.89
N THR A 281 47.44 19.81 9.87
CA THR A 281 47.97 18.46 10.08
C THR A 281 46.86 17.44 10.30
N LYS A 282 47.15 16.17 9.98
CA LYS A 282 46.23 15.04 10.22
C LYS A 282 46.10 14.61 11.67
N PHE A 283 46.84 15.26 12.56
CA PHE A 283 46.87 14.94 13.97
C PHE A 283 46.07 15.99 14.72
N GLU A 284 45.41 15.59 15.80
CA GLU A 284 44.75 16.52 16.69
C GLU A 284 45.73 17.60 17.22
N ARG A 285 45.24 18.83 17.33
CA ARG A 285 45.97 19.97 17.89
C ARG A 285 45.21 20.59 19.04
N SER A 286 45.91 21.03 20.07
CA SER A 286 45.31 21.76 21.19
C SER A 286 45.78 23.21 21.24
N PHE A 287 44.83 24.12 21.46
CA PHE A 287 45.08 25.50 21.82
C PHE A 287 44.64 25.74 23.26
N ASN A 288 45.59 26.13 24.10
CA ASN A 288 45.34 26.47 25.49
C ASN A 288 45.27 27.99 25.63
N ALA A 289 44.08 28.50 25.96
CA ALA A 289 43.78 29.92 26.11
C ALA A 289 44.19 30.49 27.49
N LYS A 290 45.18 29.89 28.15
CA LYS A 290 45.71 30.43 29.41
C LYS A 290 46.31 31.82 29.19
N ASN A 291 45.89 32.78 30.02
CA ASN A 291 46.23 34.21 29.94
C ASN A 291 45.78 34.85 28.61
N VAL A 292 44.59 34.45 28.15
CA VAL A 292 43.86 35.07 27.06
C VAL A 292 42.60 35.72 27.64
N GLU A 293 42.35 36.97 27.26
CA GLU A 293 41.19 37.77 27.67
C GLU A 293 40.49 38.34 26.41
N ASP A 294 39.21 38.70 26.55
CA ASP A 294 38.39 39.41 25.55
C ASP A 294 38.17 38.68 24.20
N VAL A 295 38.21 37.35 24.18
CA VAL A 295 37.84 36.57 22.98
C VAL A 295 36.38 36.19 23.04
N GLU A 296 35.61 36.64 22.05
CA GLU A 296 34.19 36.34 21.90
C GLU A 296 33.96 35.13 20.97
N THR A 297 34.81 34.97 19.95
CA THR A 297 34.65 33.93 18.92
C THR A 297 35.94 33.15 18.67
N TYR A 298 35.84 31.81 18.70
CA TYR A 298 36.88 30.91 18.20
C TYR A 298 36.41 30.21 16.93
N LYS A 299 37.16 30.34 15.83
CA LYS A 299 36.89 29.63 14.57
C LYS A 299 37.91 28.50 14.41
N LEU A 300 37.43 27.28 14.28
CA LEU A 300 38.25 26.07 14.21
C LEU A 300 38.12 25.45 12.82
N ASP A 301 39.16 25.57 11.99
CA ASP A 301 39.28 24.77 10.78
C ASP A 301 39.94 23.42 11.14
N ALA A 302 39.07 22.42 11.26
CA ALA A 302 39.39 21.05 11.64
C ALA A 302 39.30 20.08 10.47
N THR A 303 39.32 20.59 9.23
CA THR A 303 39.17 19.81 8.00
C THR A 303 40.26 18.74 7.84
N GLU A 304 41.51 19.07 8.14
CA GLU A 304 42.63 18.12 8.09
C GLU A 304 42.77 17.31 9.39
N GLY A 305 42.43 17.90 10.54
CA GLY A 305 42.51 17.25 11.85
C GLY A 305 41.85 18.06 12.96
N ALA A 306 41.37 17.39 14.00
CA ALA A 306 40.61 18.02 15.09
C ALA A 306 41.40 19.11 15.85
N VAL A 307 40.69 20.11 16.38
CA VAL A 307 41.22 21.16 17.25
C VAL A 307 40.54 21.09 18.62
N LYS A 308 41.34 21.09 19.70
CA LYS A 308 40.88 21.13 21.09
C LYS A 308 41.12 22.52 21.69
N LEU A 309 40.13 23.05 22.40
CA LEU A 309 40.24 24.27 23.19
C LEU A 309 40.31 23.93 24.69
N THR A 310 41.18 24.63 25.43
CA THR A 310 41.32 24.46 26.89
C THR A 310 41.58 25.80 27.58
N ASN A 311 41.15 25.93 28.84
CA ASN A 311 41.29 27.14 29.67
C ASN A 311 40.68 28.40 29.04
N LEU A 312 39.52 28.27 28.40
CA LEU A 312 38.74 29.43 27.93
C LEU A 312 38.29 30.28 29.13
N ALA A 313 38.54 31.59 29.08
CA ALA A 313 38.40 32.47 30.22
C ALA A 313 36.96 32.88 30.53
N GLU A 314 36.06 32.78 29.53
CA GLU A 314 34.69 33.24 29.62
C GLU A 314 33.73 32.21 29.01
N ALA A 315 32.56 32.04 29.63
CA ALA A 315 31.40 31.38 29.02
C ALA A 315 30.59 32.42 28.20
N GLY A 316 29.57 31.97 27.48
CA GLY A 316 28.77 32.83 26.60
C GLY A 316 29.44 33.17 25.26
N ILE A 317 30.56 32.53 24.96
CA ILE A 317 31.32 32.69 23.72
C ILE A 317 30.74 31.85 22.57
N THR A 318 31.19 32.16 21.36
CA THR A 318 30.94 31.38 20.15
C THR A 318 32.15 30.54 19.78
N VAL A 319 31.92 29.27 19.43
CA VAL A 319 32.94 28.40 18.82
C VAL A 319 32.37 27.88 17.50
N GLU A 320 32.97 28.26 16.38
CA GLU A 320 32.61 27.78 15.04
C GLU A 320 33.56 26.67 14.62
N VAL A 321 33.03 25.55 14.12
CA VAL A 321 33.82 24.38 13.75
C VAL A 321 33.54 24.00 12.31
N THR A 322 34.60 23.91 11.51
CA THR A 322 34.55 23.52 10.11
C THR A 322 35.21 22.17 9.89
N GLY A 323 34.50 21.25 9.22
CA GLY A 323 35.07 20.03 8.65
C GLY A 323 35.51 18.94 9.65
N GLN A 324 35.23 19.09 10.95
CA GLN A 324 35.64 18.08 11.93
C GLN A 324 34.91 16.75 11.68
N ALA A 325 35.67 15.69 11.43
CA ALA A 325 35.17 14.33 11.25
C ALA A 325 35.61 13.39 12.38
N GLN A 326 34.77 12.42 12.73
CA GLN A 326 35.18 11.32 13.62
C GLN A 326 36.09 10.34 12.87
N ALA A 327 37.30 10.09 13.38
CA ALA A 327 38.23 9.12 12.83
C ALA A 327 37.81 7.67 13.20
N LYS A 328 37.97 6.72 12.27
CA LYS A 328 37.65 5.29 12.50
C LYS A 328 38.55 4.70 13.58
N GLY A 329 37.95 4.20 14.67
CA GLY A 329 38.65 3.34 15.64
C GLY A 329 39.70 4.02 16.52
N THR A 330 39.73 5.36 16.58
CA THR A 330 40.60 6.11 17.49
C THR A 330 39.73 7.02 18.36
N GLY A 331 39.88 6.96 19.68
CA GLY A 331 39.19 7.86 20.62
C GLY A 331 39.64 9.34 20.53
N ASP A 332 40.42 9.69 19.51
CA ASP A 332 41.14 10.96 19.30
C ASP A 332 40.41 11.91 18.32
N SER A 333 39.08 12.01 18.39
CA SER A 333 38.30 12.87 17.47
C SER A 333 37.09 13.59 18.09
N ASN A 334 37.01 13.63 19.43
CA ASN A 334 36.00 14.43 20.14
C ASN A 334 36.27 15.93 19.96
N LEU A 335 35.23 16.74 19.84
CA LEU A 335 35.33 18.19 19.95
C LEU A 335 35.39 18.55 21.43
N ASN A 336 36.56 19.01 21.89
CA ASN A 336 36.76 19.36 23.30
C ASN A 336 36.83 20.87 23.44
N ILE A 337 35.91 21.42 24.22
CA ILE A 337 35.81 22.85 24.53
C ILE A 337 35.84 22.99 26.04
N GLY A 338 37.04 23.23 26.58
CA GLY A 338 37.29 23.30 28.01
C GLY A 338 37.42 24.73 28.52
N PHE A 339 36.59 25.08 29.49
CA PHE A 339 36.59 26.37 30.18
C PHE A 339 37.45 26.35 31.46
N ASP A 340 37.95 27.50 31.90
CA ASP A 340 38.44 27.67 33.27
C ASP A 340 37.28 27.45 34.26
N ALA A 341 37.56 26.82 35.40
CA ALA A 341 36.52 26.47 36.38
C ALA A 341 35.76 27.70 36.93
N LYS A 342 36.35 28.91 36.88
CA LYS A 342 35.67 30.14 37.28
C LYS A 342 34.75 30.69 36.19
N ALA A 343 35.06 30.43 34.93
CA ALA A 343 34.27 30.89 33.79
C ALA A 343 32.89 30.23 33.74
N VAL A 344 32.81 28.99 34.24
CA VAL A 344 31.60 28.15 34.27
C VAL A 344 31.13 27.82 35.69
N ALA A 345 31.31 28.78 36.61
CA ALA A 345 30.86 28.66 38.00
C ALA A 345 29.44 29.24 38.22
N GLY A 346 28.86 29.84 37.18
CA GLY A 346 27.52 30.39 37.16
C GLY A 346 26.45 29.30 37.12
N GLN A 347 25.20 29.71 36.92
CA GLN A 347 24.06 28.79 36.82
C GLN A 347 23.36 28.90 35.46
N ASN A 348 23.83 29.83 34.63
CA ASN A 348 23.31 30.24 33.33
C ASN A 348 24.48 30.33 32.33
N ASP A 349 25.52 29.52 32.50
CA ASP A 349 26.68 29.57 31.63
C ASP A 349 26.30 29.01 30.26
N ALA A 350 26.71 29.71 29.19
CA ALA A 350 26.25 29.44 27.83
C ALA A 350 27.41 29.10 26.88
N LEU A 351 27.10 28.42 25.78
CA LEU A 351 28.02 28.20 24.66
C LEU A 351 27.20 28.19 23.37
N THR A 352 27.63 28.99 22.39
CA THR A 352 27.15 28.88 21.02
C THR A 352 28.15 28.09 20.20
N LEU A 353 27.71 26.95 19.65
CA LEU A 353 28.52 26.06 18.83
C LEU A 353 28.04 26.13 17.38
N GLY A 354 28.84 26.78 16.54
CA GLY A 354 28.67 26.79 15.09
C GLY A 354 29.19 25.50 14.46
N LEU A 355 28.39 24.87 13.59
CA LEU A 355 28.69 23.61 12.92
C LEU A 355 28.65 23.80 11.39
N ASN A 356 29.80 23.62 10.74
CA ASN A 356 29.93 23.67 9.29
C ASN A 356 30.59 22.38 8.77
N GLY A 357 29.78 21.39 8.40
CA GLY A 357 30.25 20.12 7.88
C GLY A 357 30.88 19.26 8.97
N VAL A 358 30.31 19.30 10.18
CA VAL A 358 30.78 18.54 11.34
C VAL A 358 30.12 17.17 11.39
N GLY A 359 30.91 16.12 11.58
CA GLY A 359 30.47 14.74 11.40
C GLY A 359 30.67 14.25 9.97
N ARG A 360 30.49 12.95 9.73
CA ARG A 360 30.58 12.37 8.39
C ARG A 360 29.24 11.82 7.96
N LEU A 361 28.82 12.22 6.75
CA LEU A 361 27.98 11.37 5.92
C LEU A 361 28.75 10.06 5.71
N GLY A 362 28.22 8.97 6.27
CA GLY A 362 28.65 7.64 5.86
C GLY A 362 28.27 7.45 4.41
N ASP A 363 29.09 6.74 3.65
CA ASP A 363 28.56 6.11 2.45
C ASP A 363 27.55 5.07 2.94
N LEU A 364 26.26 5.31 2.69
CA LEU A 364 25.19 4.39 3.09
C LEU A 364 25.41 2.97 2.51
N CYS A 365 26.30 2.83 1.52
CA CYS A 365 26.72 1.57 0.90
C CYS A 365 27.76 0.77 1.65
N ASP A 366 28.57 1.42 2.47
CA ASP A 366 29.68 0.80 3.13
C ASP A 366 29.25 0.54 4.58
N ASN A 367 28.79 -0.68 4.86
CA ASN A 367 28.45 -1.13 6.21
C ASN A 367 29.61 -1.02 7.22
N THR A 368 30.82 -0.64 6.77
CA THR A 368 31.98 -0.37 7.61
C THR A 368 32.18 1.12 7.93
N ASP A 369 31.49 2.04 7.23
CA ASP A 369 31.51 3.49 7.43
C ASP A 369 30.08 4.03 7.67
N ASN A 370 29.44 3.55 8.73
CA ASN A 370 28.23 4.18 9.29
C ASN A 370 28.43 5.69 9.48
N PRO A 371 27.40 6.53 9.26
CA PRO A 371 27.49 7.96 9.57
C PRO A 371 27.92 8.17 11.02
N ARG A 372 28.94 9.01 11.22
CA ARG A 372 29.58 9.21 12.53
C ARG A 372 29.33 10.61 13.05
N SER A 373 28.76 10.68 14.25
CA SER A 373 28.63 11.93 15.01
C SER A 373 29.98 12.32 15.62
N VAL A 374 30.25 13.62 15.70
CA VAL A 374 31.35 14.14 16.52
C VAL A 374 30.84 14.31 17.95
N VAL A 375 31.55 13.76 18.94
CA VAL A 375 31.16 13.92 20.35
C VAL A 375 31.64 15.27 20.87
N LEU A 376 30.72 16.10 21.38
CA LEU A 376 31.02 17.33 22.08
C LEU A 376 31.32 17.04 23.55
N LYS A 377 32.53 17.38 23.99
CA LYS A 377 32.92 17.36 25.40
C LYS A 377 33.09 18.78 25.91
N THR A 378 32.08 19.28 26.61
CA THR A 378 32.16 20.49 27.43
C THR A 378 31.52 20.27 28.81
N ASN A 379 31.99 21.01 29.82
CA ASN A 379 31.55 20.88 31.21
C ASN A 379 31.16 22.26 31.75
N GLY A 380 30.13 22.30 32.61
CA GLY A 380 29.69 23.53 33.27
C GLY A 380 28.88 24.47 32.38
N ILE A 381 28.39 24.01 31.23
CA ILE A 381 27.49 24.79 30.37
C ILE A 381 26.05 24.35 30.61
N GLU A 382 25.19 25.31 30.96
CA GLU A 382 23.76 25.10 31.15
C GLU A 382 22.93 25.39 29.91
N HIS A 383 23.34 26.35 29.08
CA HIS A 383 22.62 26.75 27.88
C HIS A 383 23.49 26.50 26.65
N LEU A 384 23.15 25.47 25.88
CA LEU A 384 23.88 25.12 24.67
C LEU A 384 23.07 25.54 23.43
N THR A 385 23.66 26.37 22.58
CA THR A 385 23.12 26.70 21.26
C THR A 385 23.92 25.97 20.19
N LEU A 386 23.24 25.27 19.29
CA LEU A 386 23.82 24.58 18.13
C LEU A 386 23.41 25.34 16.86
N ASN A 387 24.34 26.05 16.25
CA ASN A 387 24.10 26.79 15.01
C ASN A 387 24.56 25.97 13.81
N ALA A 388 23.62 25.39 13.06
CA ALA A 388 23.92 24.61 11.86
C ALA A 388 24.07 25.52 10.64
N MET A 389 25.29 25.61 10.10
CA MET A 389 25.64 26.54 9.00
C MET A 389 25.70 25.87 7.62
N SER A 390 25.76 24.54 7.56
CA SER A 390 25.93 23.80 6.31
C SER A 390 24.85 22.74 6.10
N SER A 391 24.77 22.22 4.88
CA SER A 391 23.77 21.22 4.48
C SER A 391 23.82 19.90 5.27
N TYR A 392 24.85 19.65 6.09
CA TYR A 392 24.91 18.47 6.94
C TYR A 392 25.78 18.65 8.18
N ASN A 393 25.20 18.44 9.35
CA ASN A 393 25.90 18.40 10.63
C ASN A 393 25.36 17.26 11.52
N ARG A 394 26.27 16.53 12.19
CA ARG A 394 25.91 15.51 13.15
C ARG A 394 26.77 15.56 14.41
N ILE A 395 26.13 15.83 15.55
CA ILE A 395 26.79 15.98 16.85
C ILE A 395 26.24 14.98 17.87
N ASP A 396 27.11 14.49 18.74
CA ASP A 396 26.75 13.65 19.88
C ASP A 396 27.03 14.45 21.16
N LEU A 397 26.01 14.63 21.98
CA LEU A 397 26.07 15.48 23.18
C LEU A 397 26.42 14.68 24.45
N ASP A 398 26.89 13.44 24.32
CA ASP A 398 27.27 12.59 25.45
C ASP A 398 28.22 13.32 26.42
N GLY A 399 27.86 13.33 27.70
CA GLY A 399 28.64 13.93 28.77
C GLY A 399 28.46 15.44 28.95
N ASN A 400 27.64 16.12 28.15
CA ASN A 400 27.25 17.50 28.43
C ASN A 400 26.26 17.58 29.61
N GLY A 401 26.27 18.71 30.32
CA GLY A 401 25.42 18.97 31.50
C GLY A 401 24.32 20.01 31.27
N SER A 402 23.96 20.27 30.01
CA SER A 402 23.03 21.35 29.66
C SER A 402 21.63 21.15 30.24
N LYS A 403 20.94 22.27 30.48
CA LYS A 403 19.55 22.37 30.94
C LYS A 403 18.59 22.79 29.83
N THR A 404 19.09 23.55 28.86
CA THR A 404 18.37 23.91 27.64
C THR A 404 19.23 23.64 26.43
N LEU A 405 18.58 23.33 25.32
CA LEU A 405 19.19 23.19 24.01
C LEU A 405 18.49 24.11 23.04
N THR A 406 19.24 24.96 22.34
CA THR A 406 18.73 25.80 21.26
C THR A 406 19.37 25.37 19.95
N VAL A 407 18.62 25.35 18.86
CA VAL A 407 19.11 25.04 17.51
C VAL A 407 18.76 26.18 16.57
N THR A 408 19.74 26.65 15.80
CA THR A 408 19.60 27.78 14.87
C THR A 408 20.28 27.45 13.54
N GLY A 409 20.10 28.35 12.57
CA GLY A 409 20.83 28.33 11.30
C GLY A 409 20.12 27.59 10.17
N ALA A 410 20.59 27.81 8.95
CA ALA A 410 19.98 27.29 7.73
C ALA A 410 20.40 25.85 7.38
N GLY A 411 21.39 25.32 8.08
CA GLY A 411 21.92 23.98 7.86
C GLY A 411 21.09 22.87 8.50
N THR A 412 21.27 21.65 7.99
CA THR A 412 20.66 20.43 8.58
C THR A 412 21.46 19.98 9.80
N LEU A 413 20.76 19.57 10.86
CA LEU A 413 21.37 19.09 12.10
C LEU A 413 20.73 17.80 12.61
N ALA A 414 21.57 16.81 12.91
CA ALA A 414 21.20 15.67 13.73
C ALA A 414 21.99 15.66 15.04
N PHE A 415 21.30 15.45 16.17
CA PHE A 415 21.95 15.36 17.48
C PHE A 415 21.40 14.22 18.35
N SER A 416 22.24 13.70 19.25
CA SER A 416 21.91 12.54 20.10
C SER A 416 22.56 12.60 21.48
N ASN A 417 22.23 11.63 22.35
CA ASN A 417 22.76 11.48 23.71
C ASN A 417 22.61 12.76 24.56
N VAL A 418 21.44 13.40 24.44
CA VAL A 418 21.11 14.63 25.17
C VAL A 418 21.10 14.38 26.67
N ALA A 419 21.61 15.36 27.43
CA ALA A 419 21.74 15.27 28.88
C ALA A 419 20.38 15.10 29.58
N SER A 420 20.32 14.26 30.62
CA SER A 420 19.09 14.02 31.39
C SER A 420 18.50 15.25 32.11
N THR A 421 19.31 16.30 32.23
CA THR A 421 18.98 17.59 32.83
C THR A 421 18.26 18.55 31.89
N VAL A 422 18.21 18.25 30.58
CA VAL A 422 17.52 19.10 29.61
C VAL A 422 16.03 19.14 29.88
N THR A 423 15.48 20.36 29.88
CA THR A 423 14.07 20.66 30.14
C THR A 423 13.37 21.31 28.96
N SER A 424 14.11 21.90 28.02
CA SER A 424 13.58 22.45 26.79
C SER A 424 14.54 22.23 25.63
N VAL A 425 13.96 21.96 24.46
CA VAL A 425 14.64 21.98 23.16
C VAL A 425 13.91 23.00 22.29
N ASP A 426 14.63 24.00 21.81
CA ASP A 426 14.07 25.09 21.00
C ASP A 426 14.83 25.22 19.69
N ALA A 427 14.21 24.78 18.60
CA ALA A 427 14.73 24.88 17.25
C ALA A 427 13.94 25.88 16.39
N SER A 428 13.13 26.75 17.00
CA SER A 428 12.23 27.68 16.29
C SER A 428 12.96 28.61 15.30
N ASP A 429 14.21 28.96 15.60
CA ASP A 429 15.07 29.77 14.73
C ASP A 429 15.85 28.96 13.68
N SER A 430 15.70 27.64 13.63
CA SER A 430 16.31 26.79 12.60
C SER A 430 15.53 26.83 11.30
N LYS A 431 16.26 26.88 10.17
CA LYS A 431 15.66 26.82 8.82
C LYS A 431 15.92 25.50 8.09
N GLY A 432 16.90 24.72 8.55
CA GLY A 432 17.19 23.39 8.03
C GLY A 432 16.44 22.28 8.75
N THR A 433 16.55 21.05 8.24
CA THR A 433 16.00 19.85 8.89
C THR A 433 16.67 19.62 10.26
N VAL A 434 15.88 19.36 11.30
CA VAL A 434 16.39 19.04 12.64
C VAL A 434 15.95 17.64 13.04
N THR A 435 16.91 16.79 13.40
CA THR A 435 16.65 15.45 13.94
C THR A 435 17.27 15.30 15.33
N GLY A 436 16.43 15.23 16.37
CA GLY A 436 16.88 15.13 17.76
C GLY A 436 16.54 13.78 18.40
N ASP A 437 17.56 13.05 18.87
CA ASP A 437 17.38 11.92 19.78
C ASP A 437 17.49 12.40 21.24
N LEU A 438 16.33 12.53 21.88
CA LEU A 438 16.14 13.02 23.24
C LEU A 438 15.95 11.87 24.24
N THR A 439 16.20 10.61 23.85
CA THR A 439 15.97 9.43 24.72
C THR A 439 16.88 9.39 25.96
N GLY A 440 18.00 10.13 25.94
CA GLY A 440 18.84 10.34 27.13
C GLY A 440 18.13 11.08 28.27
N ILE A 441 17.03 11.78 27.98
CA ILE A 441 16.20 12.45 28.98
C ILE A 441 15.29 11.42 29.65
N THR A 442 15.50 11.22 30.96
CA THR A 442 14.79 10.24 31.79
C THR A 442 14.20 10.84 33.06
N SER A 443 14.20 12.18 33.16
CA SER A 443 13.86 12.92 34.37
C SER A 443 12.38 13.27 34.51
N SER A 444 11.54 12.93 33.52
CA SER A 444 10.14 13.35 33.40
C SER A 444 9.95 14.88 33.43
N LYS A 445 10.94 15.62 32.93
CA LYS A 445 11.01 17.09 33.02
C LYS A 445 11.16 17.80 31.68
N LEU A 446 11.24 17.10 30.55
CA LEU A 446 11.22 17.74 29.25
C LEU A 446 9.85 18.41 29.05
N ALA A 447 9.83 19.73 29.18
CA ALA A 447 8.63 20.55 29.23
C ALA A 447 8.28 21.17 27.89
N SER A 448 9.27 21.42 27.02
CA SER A 448 9.01 21.91 25.66
C SER A 448 9.94 21.32 24.60
N ILE A 449 9.38 21.17 23.39
CA ILE A 449 10.09 20.88 22.14
C ILE A 449 9.50 21.83 21.09
N GLU A 450 10.31 22.68 20.49
CA GLU A 450 9.88 23.58 19.41
C GLU A 450 10.74 23.29 18.17
N GLY A 451 10.11 23.02 17.03
CA GLY A 451 10.76 22.81 15.74
C GLY A 451 10.91 24.10 14.93
N GLY A 452 11.79 24.07 13.92
CA GLY A 452 12.06 25.19 13.01
C GLY A 452 11.20 25.15 11.75
N SER A 453 11.63 25.85 10.68
CA SER A 453 10.89 25.87 9.41
C SER A 453 11.19 24.70 8.47
N GLY A 454 12.26 23.93 8.71
CA GLY A 454 12.54 22.69 7.98
C GLY A 454 11.85 21.48 8.62
N ASP A 455 11.91 20.31 7.98
CA ASP A 455 11.33 19.09 8.57
C ASP A 455 11.98 18.73 9.92
N ASN A 456 11.17 18.58 10.97
CA ASN A 456 11.65 18.29 12.32
C ASN A 456 11.24 16.88 12.77
N SER A 457 12.18 16.13 13.34
CA SER A 457 11.94 14.80 13.88
C SER A 457 12.57 14.62 15.25
N PHE A 458 11.76 14.36 16.26
CA PHE A 458 12.23 14.16 17.63
C PHE A 458 11.85 12.79 18.17
N THR A 459 12.80 12.09 18.79
CA THR A 459 12.55 10.84 19.52
C THR A 459 12.72 11.05 21.01
N VAL A 460 11.70 10.73 21.81
CA VAL A 460 11.69 10.87 23.27
C VAL A 460 11.34 9.54 23.92
N ASN A 461 11.80 9.34 25.14
CA ASN A 461 11.25 8.31 26.01
C ASN A 461 10.04 8.85 26.76
N VAL A 462 9.04 7.99 27.00
CA VAL A 462 7.88 8.37 27.80
C VAL A 462 8.37 8.80 29.19
N SER A 463 9.34 8.10 29.80
CA SER A 463 9.95 8.47 31.08
C SER A 463 10.62 9.86 31.10
N GLY A 464 11.01 10.42 29.94
CA GLY A 464 11.67 11.72 29.81
C GLY A 464 10.72 12.92 29.77
N LEU A 465 9.56 12.73 29.13
CA LEU A 465 8.61 13.80 28.83
C LEU A 465 7.92 14.33 30.09
N SER A 466 7.56 15.60 30.17
CA SER A 466 6.58 16.08 31.15
C SER A 466 5.19 15.55 30.79
N ALA A 467 4.29 15.40 31.76
CA ALA A 467 2.91 14.99 31.49
C ALA A 467 2.13 16.04 30.67
N THR A 468 2.58 17.30 30.68
CA THR A 468 1.96 18.44 29.99
C THR A 468 2.96 19.17 29.11
N ALA A 469 3.84 18.44 28.43
CA ALA A 469 4.84 19.06 27.57
C ALA A 469 4.18 19.82 26.42
N ALA A 470 4.73 20.99 26.08
CA ALA A 470 4.37 21.76 24.89
C ALA A 470 5.25 21.32 23.72
N ILE A 471 4.65 20.97 22.60
CA ILE A 471 5.36 20.43 21.44
C ILE A 471 4.84 21.15 20.18
N SER A 472 5.69 21.98 19.58
CA SER A 472 5.42 22.61 18.28
C SER A 472 6.33 21.97 17.25
N GLY A 473 5.75 21.47 16.16
CA GLY A 473 6.54 20.95 15.04
C GLY A 473 7.24 22.04 14.23
N GLY A 474 6.73 23.27 14.20
CA GLY A 474 7.17 24.30 13.26
C GLY A 474 6.58 24.10 11.85
N GLU A 475 7.15 24.74 10.85
CA GLU A 475 6.74 24.50 9.45
C GLU A 475 7.26 23.13 8.96
N GLY A 476 6.84 22.68 7.78
CA GLY A 476 7.33 21.43 7.19
C GLY A 476 6.68 20.14 7.71
N SER A 477 7.24 19.00 7.33
CA SER A 477 6.73 17.67 7.67
C SER A 477 7.33 17.18 8.99
N ASN A 478 6.59 17.38 10.08
CA ASN A 478 7.10 17.14 11.42
C ASN A 478 6.66 15.80 12.04
N ALA A 479 7.57 15.18 12.77
CA ALA A 479 7.36 13.89 13.42
C ALA A 479 7.82 13.86 14.87
N LEU A 480 6.97 13.31 15.74
CA LEU A 480 7.32 12.96 17.12
C LEU A 480 7.28 11.45 17.29
N ARG A 481 8.34 10.86 17.83
CA ARG A 481 8.37 9.47 18.27
C ARG A 481 8.46 9.39 19.79
N ILE A 482 7.48 8.74 20.40
CA ILE A 482 7.46 8.42 21.82
C ILE A 482 7.77 6.93 22.00
N ASN A 483 8.93 6.65 22.60
CA ASN A 483 9.29 5.32 23.04
C ASN A 483 8.58 5.01 24.36
N ALA A 484 7.71 4.01 24.36
CA ALA A 484 7.05 3.48 25.54
C ALA A 484 8.04 2.63 26.35
N ASP A 485 8.72 3.27 27.31
CA ASP A 485 9.73 2.66 28.21
C ASP A 485 9.26 2.55 29.68
N ASN A 486 7.97 2.75 29.95
CA ASN A 486 7.42 2.74 31.30
C ASN A 486 6.73 1.40 31.65
N THR A 487 6.99 0.88 32.85
CA THR A 487 6.32 -0.32 33.38
C THR A 487 5.02 -0.02 34.12
N THR A 488 4.70 1.26 34.36
CA THR A 488 3.50 1.72 35.06
C THR A 488 2.56 2.50 34.13
N SER A 489 1.29 2.58 34.49
CA SER A 489 0.33 3.39 33.73
C SER A 489 0.70 4.88 33.77
N ARG A 490 0.57 5.55 32.63
CA ARG A 490 0.91 6.96 32.47
C ARG A 490 -0.07 7.67 31.56
N ALA A 491 -0.41 8.90 31.91
CA ALA A 491 -1.23 9.79 31.09
C ALA A 491 -0.40 11.00 30.65
N LEU A 492 -0.53 11.37 29.39
CA LEU A 492 0.06 12.52 28.74
C LEU A 492 -1.06 13.42 28.23
N SER A 493 -1.07 14.68 28.64
CA SER A 493 -1.97 15.73 28.14
C SER A 493 -1.09 16.79 27.47
N LEU A 494 -0.58 16.42 26.29
CA LEU A 494 0.40 17.22 25.56
C LEU A 494 -0.31 18.41 24.92
N ASP A 495 0.34 19.57 24.95
CA ASP A 495 -0.05 20.72 24.16
C ASP A 495 0.71 20.61 22.83
N MET A 496 0.14 19.93 21.83
CA MET A 496 0.85 19.54 20.61
C MET A 496 0.20 20.16 19.39
N GLN A 497 1.01 20.83 18.56
CA GLN A 497 0.59 21.48 17.32
C GLN A 497 1.65 21.29 16.24
N GLU A 498 1.26 21.41 14.98
CA GLU A 498 2.16 21.33 13.81
C GLU A 498 2.94 20.00 13.72
N VAL A 499 2.48 18.94 14.38
CA VAL A 499 3.08 17.59 14.33
C VAL A 499 2.16 16.66 13.53
N GLY A 500 2.43 16.53 12.24
CA GLY A 500 1.66 15.68 11.33
C GLY A 500 1.75 14.18 11.67
N LYS A 501 2.86 13.73 12.26
CA LYS A 501 3.08 12.31 12.57
C LYS A 501 3.49 12.04 14.00
N LEU A 502 2.69 11.27 14.73
CA LEU A 502 3.01 10.76 16.06
C LEU A 502 3.24 9.25 16.01
N THR A 503 4.43 8.79 16.41
CA THR A 503 4.75 7.37 16.53
C THR A 503 4.85 6.98 17.99
N VAL A 504 4.11 5.96 18.42
CA VAL A 504 4.33 5.28 19.70
C VAL A 504 4.95 3.93 19.42
N ALA A 505 6.11 3.68 20.02
CA ALA A 505 6.85 2.46 19.79
C ALA A 505 7.48 1.89 21.06
N GLN A 506 7.71 0.59 21.09
CA GLN A 506 8.37 -0.04 22.23
C GLN A 506 9.89 0.11 22.16
N SER A 507 10.50 0.54 23.26
CA SER A 507 11.95 0.42 23.49
C SER A 507 12.31 -0.47 24.70
N GLY A 508 11.30 -0.87 25.50
CA GLY A 508 11.42 -1.73 26.69
C GLY A 508 10.04 -2.26 27.13
N ALA A 509 9.95 -3.08 28.19
CA ALA A 509 8.67 -3.70 28.58
C ALA A 509 7.59 -2.66 28.94
N LEU A 510 6.56 -2.48 28.10
CA LEU A 510 5.36 -1.72 28.44
C LEU A 510 4.38 -2.67 29.13
N ALA A 511 4.40 -2.66 30.47
CA ALA A 511 3.44 -3.42 31.27
C ALA A 511 2.20 -2.58 31.66
N GLY A 512 2.34 -1.25 31.71
CA GLY A 512 1.28 -0.32 32.08
C GLY A 512 0.58 0.31 30.87
N ARG A 513 -0.61 0.88 31.10
CA ARG A 513 -1.37 1.63 30.08
C ARG A 513 -0.75 3.00 29.80
N LEU A 514 -0.52 3.33 28.54
CA LEU A 514 -0.20 4.70 28.11
C LEU A 514 -1.46 5.39 27.58
N THR A 515 -1.85 6.51 28.17
CA THR A 515 -2.94 7.36 27.67
C THR A 515 -2.34 8.66 27.13
N ILE A 516 -2.70 9.02 25.91
CA ILE A 516 -2.43 10.31 25.28
C ILE A 516 -3.77 11.00 25.14
N ASP A 517 -3.96 12.11 25.85
CA ASP A 517 -5.14 12.94 25.84
C ASP A 517 -5.02 13.98 24.72
N GLY A 518 -5.87 13.84 23.72
CA GLY A 518 -5.93 14.63 22.49
C GLY A 518 -6.68 15.95 22.62
N THR A 519 -7.13 16.33 23.80
CA THR A 519 -7.84 17.62 24.03
C THR A 519 -7.08 18.85 23.54
N LYS A 520 -5.75 18.78 23.49
CA LYS A 520 -4.85 19.86 23.04
C LYS A 520 -3.91 19.42 21.91
N ILE A 521 -4.30 18.38 21.16
CA ILE A 521 -3.55 17.94 19.99
C ILE A 521 -4.22 18.52 18.74
N GLN A 522 -3.43 19.24 17.94
CA GLN A 522 -3.80 19.81 16.65
C GLN A 522 -2.90 19.23 15.56
N ASP A 523 -3.36 19.29 14.31
CA ASP A 523 -2.61 18.95 13.08
C ASP A 523 -2.11 17.49 12.98
N LEU A 524 -2.55 16.61 13.87
CA LEU A 524 -2.14 15.20 13.84
C LEU A 524 -2.89 14.43 12.75
N GLU A 525 -2.19 14.10 11.67
CA GLU A 525 -2.76 13.36 10.54
C GLU A 525 -2.51 11.85 10.65
N THR A 526 -1.33 11.46 11.14
CA THR A 526 -0.89 10.07 11.19
C THR A 526 -0.43 9.66 12.59
N PHE A 527 -1.07 8.62 13.14
CA PHE A 527 -0.60 7.92 14.32
C PHE A 527 0.01 6.56 13.94
N VAL A 528 1.24 6.29 14.36
CA VAL A 528 1.90 5.00 14.13
C VAL A 528 1.98 4.21 15.43
N TYR A 529 1.38 3.02 15.43
CA TYR A 529 1.43 2.07 16.53
C TYR A 529 2.44 0.97 16.20
N ALA A 530 3.62 0.99 16.82
CA ALA A 530 4.75 0.16 16.40
C ALA A 530 5.25 -0.78 17.52
N ARG A 531 5.00 -2.09 17.37
CA ARG A 531 5.55 -3.15 18.25
C ARG A 531 5.28 -2.95 19.74
N VAL A 532 4.15 -2.35 20.09
CA VAL A 532 3.82 -2.06 21.49
C VAL A 532 3.13 -3.26 22.14
N THR A 533 3.62 -3.72 23.30
CA THR A 533 3.06 -4.89 24.01
C THR A 533 2.03 -4.53 25.09
N GLY A 534 1.92 -3.27 25.48
CA GLY A 534 0.97 -2.78 26.49
C GLY A 534 -0.10 -1.85 25.88
N PRO A 535 -1.23 -1.63 26.57
CA PRO A 535 -2.36 -0.92 25.99
C PRO A 535 -2.05 0.58 25.82
N VAL A 536 -2.44 1.13 24.67
CA VAL A 536 -2.35 2.55 24.34
C VAL A 536 -3.75 3.11 24.12
N VAL A 537 -4.03 4.29 24.70
CA VAL A 537 -5.31 4.98 24.55
C VAL A 537 -5.05 6.38 24.01
N LEU A 538 -5.62 6.69 22.86
CA LEU A 538 -5.77 8.04 22.33
C LEU A 538 -7.14 8.54 22.81
N ALA A 539 -7.16 9.30 23.90
CA ALA A 539 -8.37 9.76 24.57
C ALA A 539 -8.78 11.16 24.09
N ASN A 540 -10.08 11.45 24.01
CA ASN A 540 -10.60 12.79 23.69
C ASN A 540 -9.99 13.45 22.44
N MET A 541 -9.69 12.67 21.40
CA MET A 541 -9.10 13.19 20.16
C MET A 541 -10.08 14.17 19.49
N GLN A 542 -9.60 15.37 19.18
CA GLN A 542 -10.38 16.44 18.53
C GLN A 542 -10.20 16.48 17.01
N THR A 543 -9.25 15.72 16.46
CA THR A 543 -9.00 15.64 15.02
C THR A 543 -10.19 15.03 14.29
N GLU A 544 -10.61 15.66 13.19
CA GLU A 544 -11.77 15.22 12.40
C GLU A 544 -11.45 13.92 11.63
N ASP A 545 -10.26 13.81 11.05
CA ASP A 545 -9.80 12.61 10.36
C ASP A 545 -8.42 12.17 10.89
N LEU A 546 -8.23 10.86 11.13
CA LEU A 546 -6.94 10.30 11.58
C LEU A 546 -6.62 9.01 10.82
N THR A 547 -5.36 8.89 10.37
CA THR A 547 -4.82 7.63 9.88
C THR A 547 -3.98 6.94 10.95
N VAL A 548 -4.30 5.69 11.26
CA VAL A 548 -3.54 4.82 12.17
C VAL A 548 -2.78 3.77 11.37
N ALA A 549 -1.46 3.80 11.46
CA ALA A 549 -0.58 2.79 10.88
C ALA A 549 -0.17 1.75 11.93
N LEU A 550 -0.60 0.50 11.76
CA LEU A 550 -0.28 -0.63 12.62
C LEU A 550 0.98 -1.34 12.12
N ALA A 551 2.14 -0.97 12.68
CA ALA A 551 3.40 -1.63 12.37
C ALA A 551 3.61 -2.84 13.29
N SER A 552 3.77 -4.04 12.72
CA SER A 552 4.03 -5.35 13.39
C SER A 552 3.70 -5.38 14.89
N GLY A 553 2.48 -5.76 15.26
CA GLY A 553 1.97 -5.66 16.62
C GLY A 553 1.84 -7.00 17.35
N SER A 554 2.10 -7.01 18.65
CA SER A 554 1.64 -8.08 19.56
C SER A 554 0.17 -7.85 19.96
N ALA A 555 -0.49 -8.86 20.55
CA ALA A 555 -1.90 -8.88 20.97
C ALA A 555 -2.30 -7.89 22.08
N SER A 556 -1.91 -6.62 21.95
CA SER A 556 -2.25 -5.53 22.85
C SER A 556 -3.28 -4.61 22.22
N THR A 557 -3.91 -3.75 23.03
CA THR A 557 -5.04 -2.92 22.60
C THR A 557 -4.63 -1.47 22.36
N LEU A 558 -4.92 -0.97 21.16
CA LEU A 558 -5.03 0.45 20.84
C LEU A 558 -6.50 0.87 20.96
N THR A 559 -6.78 1.89 21.76
CA THR A 559 -8.11 2.52 21.84
C THR A 559 -8.02 3.90 21.23
N TYR A 560 -8.86 4.19 20.24
CA TYR A 560 -9.08 5.51 19.66
C TYR A 560 -10.43 6.04 20.13
N ASP A 561 -10.40 7.10 20.91
CA ASP A 561 -11.56 7.85 21.39
C ASP A 561 -11.52 9.24 20.76
N GLY A 562 -12.00 9.32 19.52
CA GLY A 562 -12.19 10.54 18.74
C GLY A 562 -13.40 10.40 17.82
N TYR A 563 -13.81 11.52 17.22
CA TYR A 563 -14.94 11.60 16.30
C TYR A 563 -14.46 11.53 14.84
N GLY A 564 -15.40 11.61 13.88
CA GLY A 564 -15.11 11.75 12.45
C GLY A 564 -14.61 10.47 11.77
N ASN A 565 -13.75 10.58 10.76
CA ASN A 565 -13.28 9.42 9.99
C ASN A 565 -11.99 8.84 10.57
N LEU A 566 -11.98 7.53 10.82
CA LEU A 566 -10.78 6.81 11.21
C LEU A 566 -10.37 5.85 10.11
N ALA A 567 -9.18 6.05 9.54
CA ALA A 567 -8.53 5.07 8.68
C ALA A 567 -7.52 4.28 9.51
N VAL A 568 -7.58 2.96 9.48
CA VAL A 568 -6.60 2.10 10.16
C VAL A 568 -6.00 1.17 9.12
N ALA A 569 -4.69 1.14 9.00
CA ALA A 569 -4.00 0.31 8.02
C ALA A 569 -2.88 -0.50 8.68
N THR A 570 -2.73 -1.78 8.31
CA THR A 570 -1.46 -2.48 8.59
C THR A 570 -0.34 -1.81 7.79
N VAL A 571 0.88 -1.80 8.33
CA VAL A 571 2.03 -1.32 7.55
C VAL A 571 2.52 -2.46 6.69
N ALA A 572 2.49 -2.28 5.36
CA ALA A 572 2.98 -3.26 4.41
C ALA A 572 4.42 -3.69 4.75
N GLY A 573 4.69 -4.99 4.63
CA GLY A 573 6.03 -5.57 4.73
C GLY A 573 6.93 -5.22 3.54
N LYS A 574 7.03 -3.95 3.15
CA LYS A 574 7.90 -3.55 2.04
C LYS A 574 9.34 -3.42 2.53
N VAL A 575 10.23 -4.27 2.03
CA VAL A 575 11.67 -4.03 2.11
C VAL A 575 12.14 -3.59 0.73
N ASP A 576 11.97 -2.31 0.42
CA ASP A 576 12.84 -1.69 -0.56
C ASP A 576 14.21 -1.55 0.12
N PHE A 577 15.12 -2.48 -0.13
CA PHE A 577 16.53 -2.11 -0.09
C PHE A 577 16.76 -1.27 -1.34
N VAL A 578 16.58 0.04 -1.19
CA VAL A 578 17.40 0.96 -1.94
C VAL A 578 18.81 0.67 -1.45
N ASP A 579 19.59 -0.06 -2.24
CA ASP A 579 21.01 0.07 -2.05
C ASP A 579 21.30 1.58 -2.22
N CYS A 580 22.11 2.11 -1.32
CA CYS A 580 22.70 3.44 -1.38
C CYS A 580 23.18 3.98 -2.76
N LYS A 581 23.21 3.19 -3.85
CA LYS A 581 23.45 3.64 -5.24
C LYS A 581 22.16 3.95 -5.99
N GLY A 582 21.01 3.78 -5.35
CA GLY A 582 19.69 3.97 -5.97
C GLY A 582 19.17 2.73 -6.69
N ASP A 583 19.83 1.57 -6.55
CA ASP A 583 19.33 0.33 -7.13
C ASP A 583 18.26 -0.26 -6.20
N LEU A 584 17.01 -0.29 -6.68
CA LEU A 584 15.95 -1.07 -6.04
C LEU A 584 16.28 -2.56 -6.18
N GLN A 585 16.72 -3.20 -5.10
CA GLN A 585 16.76 -4.64 -5.00
C GLN A 585 15.39 -5.12 -4.52
N ALA A 586 14.58 -5.67 -5.43
CA ALA A 586 13.34 -6.33 -5.07
C ALA A 586 13.66 -7.61 -4.29
N ASN A 587 13.54 -7.54 -2.96
CA ASN A 587 13.51 -8.74 -2.12
C ASN A 587 12.10 -8.82 -1.54
N VAL A 588 11.35 -9.84 -1.91
CA VAL A 588 9.98 -10.09 -1.44
C VAL A 588 10.08 -10.39 0.06
N GLY A 589 9.82 -9.38 0.88
CA GLY A 589 9.84 -9.51 2.34
C GLY A 589 8.74 -10.48 2.80
N ASN A 590 9.03 -11.26 3.85
CA ASN A 590 8.01 -12.05 4.55
C ASN A 590 6.85 -11.14 4.97
N ALA A 591 5.61 -11.60 4.83
CA ALA A 591 4.42 -10.88 5.27
C ALA A 591 4.59 -10.37 6.71
N THR A 592 4.27 -9.10 6.96
CA THR A 592 4.26 -8.58 8.32
C THR A 592 2.96 -8.92 9.01
N SER A 593 3.02 -9.59 10.15
CA SER A 593 1.83 -9.91 10.92
C SER A 593 1.55 -8.87 12.00
N SER A 594 0.28 -8.51 12.16
CA SER A 594 -0.21 -7.70 13.27
C SER A 594 -1.35 -8.41 13.98
N SER A 595 -1.22 -8.55 15.30
CA SER A 595 -2.26 -9.08 16.18
C SER A 595 -2.85 -8.02 17.11
N ALA A 596 -2.54 -6.74 16.87
CA ALA A 596 -2.99 -5.64 17.72
C ALA A 596 -4.51 -5.50 17.66
N ASN A 597 -5.16 -5.40 18.82
CA ASN A 597 -6.59 -5.10 18.90
C ASN A 597 -6.79 -3.59 18.76
N VAL A 598 -7.78 -3.17 17.98
CA VAL A 598 -8.12 -1.76 17.77
C VAL A 598 -9.56 -1.51 18.18
N VAL A 599 -9.78 -0.54 19.05
CA VAL A 599 -11.11 -0.13 19.52
C VAL A 599 -11.33 1.32 19.15
N ALA A 600 -12.13 1.58 18.13
CA ALA A 600 -12.64 2.89 17.76
C ALA A 600 -13.94 3.15 18.52
N VAL A 601 -13.90 4.07 19.48
CA VAL A 601 -15.00 4.31 20.43
C VAL A 601 -16.08 5.21 19.82
N ASN A 602 -15.70 6.35 19.25
CA ASN A 602 -16.65 7.40 18.86
C ASN A 602 -16.54 7.81 17.37
N ALA A 603 -15.74 7.10 16.56
CA ALA A 603 -15.57 7.41 15.14
C ALA A 603 -16.88 7.16 14.37
N SER A 604 -17.25 8.09 13.50
CA SER A 604 -18.49 8.01 12.71
C SER A 604 -18.34 7.04 11.54
N ASN A 605 -17.16 7.04 10.90
CA ASN A 605 -16.84 6.16 9.79
C ASN A 605 -15.48 5.50 10.07
N VAL A 606 -15.36 4.20 9.80
CA VAL A 606 -14.11 3.46 9.98
C VAL A 606 -13.75 2.70 8.70
N THR A 607 -12.57 2.97 8.17
CA THR A 607 -11.96 2.17 7.10
C THR A 607 -10.83 1.37 7.69
N PHE A 608 -10.91 0.05 7.59
CA PHE A 608 -9.81 -0.85 7.97
C PHE A 608 -9.16 -1.44 6.74
N MET A 609 -7.85 -1.31 6.63
CA MET A 609 -7.06 -1.80 5.51
C MET A 609 -5.99 -2.79 5.98
N VAL A 610 -6.03 -3.99 5.43
CA VAL A 610 -4.89 -4.91 5.43
C VAL A 610 -4.09 -4.62 4.18
N SER A 611 -2.96 -3.95 4.36
CA SER A 611 -2.04 -3.56 3.28
C SER A 611 -1.31 -4.77 2.71
N GLU A 612 -0.85 -4.66 1.45
CA GLU A 612 -0.06 -5.67 0.75
C GLU A 612 1.05 -6.27 1.63
N ASN A 613 1.30 -7.58 1.49
CA ASN A 613 2.30 -8.32 2.25
C ASN A 613 2.09 -8.21 3.77
N SER A 614 0.84 -8.28 4.22
CA SER A 614 0.49 -8.23 5.64
C SER A 614 -0.57 -9.26 6.03
N THR A 615 -0.44 -9.81 7.23
CA THR A 615 -1.47 -10.64 7.85
C THR A 615 -2.03 -9.93 9.08
N TYR A 616 -3.35 -9.83 9.21
CA TYR A 616 -3.99 -9.30 10.40
C TYR A 616 -4.79 -10.38 11.15
N THR A 617 -4.50 -10.57 12.44
CA THR A 617 -5.15 -11.58 13.30
C THR A 617 -5.79 -10.99 14.56
N GLY A 618 -5.77 -9.66 14.70
CA GLY A 618 -6.32 -8.97 15.87
C GLY A 618 -7.84 -8.80 15.83
N GLU A 619 -8.38 -8.17 16.86
CA GLU A 619 -9.78 -7.74 16.92
C GLU A 619 -9.90 -6.25 16.62
N MET A 620 -10.76 -5.89 15.66
CA MET A 620 -11.19 -4.51 15.44
C MET A 620 -12.63 -4.31 15.91
N THR A 621 -12.85 -3.28 16.72
CA THR A 621 -14.19 -2.84 17.16
C THR A 621 -14.44 -1.40 16.74
N ALA A 622 -15.48 -1.16 15.95
CA ALA A 622 -16.01 0.16 15.61
C ALA A 622 -17.35 0.34 16.34
N ALA A 623 -17.29 0.89 17.55
CA ALA A 623 -18.41 0.83 18.49
C ALA A 623 -19.61 1.70 18.10
N GLU A 624 -19.35 2.87 17.51
CA GLU A 624 -20.37 3.88 17.17
C GLU A 624 -20.39 4.23 15.66
N ALA A 625 -19.63 3.52 14.83
CA ALA A 625 -19.56 3.83 13.40
C ALA A 625 -20.87 3.48 12.67
N GLU A 626 -21.31 4.36 11.78
CA GLU A 626 -22.48 4.15 10.91
C GLU A 626 -22.10 3.46 9.59
N LEU A 627 -20.90 3.76 9.08
CA LEU A 627 -20.28 3.14 7.90
C LEU A 627 -18.95 2.48 8.26
N VAL A 628 -18.79 1.22 7.88
CA VAL A 628 -17.52 0.49 8.00
C VAL A 628 -17.10 -0.08 6.66
N THR A 629 -15.84 0.12 6.29
CA THR A 629 -15.24 -0.49 5.10
C THR A 629 -14.04 -1.35 5.51
N LEU A 630 -14.03 -2.62 5.13
CA LEU A 630 -12.88 -3.51 5.20
C LEU A 630 -12.23 -3.59 3.82
N VAL A 631 -10.93 -3.34 3.75
CA VAL A 631 -10.12 -3.47 2.54
C VAL A 631 -9.02 -4.49 2.82
N VAL A 632 -8.92 -5.54 2.03
CA VAL A 632 -7.80 -6.50 2.08
C VAL A 632 -7.14 -6.46 0.72
N LYS A 633 -5.93 -5.89 0.65
CA LYS A 633 -5.15 -5.85 -0.60
C LYS A 633 -4.66 -7.24 -0.96
N SER A 634 -4.27 -7.45 -2.21
CA SER A 634 -3.59 -8.68 -2.66
C SER A 634 -2.10 -8.41 -2.90
N ALA A 635 -1.27 -9.39 -2.56
CA ALA A 635 0.13 -9.48 -2.95
C ALA A 635 0.52 -10.95 -3.08
N LYS A 636 0.65 -11.46 -4.31
CA LYS A 636 1.07 -12.84 -4.57
C LYS A 636 2.60 -12.98 -4.58
N GLN A 637 3.11 -14.08 -4.04
CA GLN A 637 4.53 -14.41 -4.12
C GLN A 637 4.96 -14.59 -5.58
N ASN A 638 6.20 -14.20 -5.94
CA ASN A 638 6.73 -14.52 -7.27
C ASN A 638 6.82 -16.05 -7.43
N ALA A 639 6.05 -16.61 -8.34
CA ALA A 639 6.12 -18.03 -8.66
C ALA A 639 7.38 -18.31 -9.51
N GLU A 640 8.33 -19.09 -8.98
CA GLU A 640 9.46 -19.58 -9.78
C GLU A 640 9.14 -20.91 -10.49
N ASP A 641 7.96 -21.53 -10.30
CA ASP A 641 7.62 -22.79 -10.98
C ASP A 641 6.12 -23.22 -10.91
N THR A 642 5.18 -22.34 -10.53
CA THR A 642 3.73 -22.62 -10.54
C THR A 642 2.96 -21.51 -11.25
N THR A 643 1.78 -21.83 -11.80
CA THR A 643 0.95 -20.90 -12.58
C THR A 643 0.38 -19.73 -11.78
N GLU A 644 0.41 -19.80 -10.44
CA GLU A 644 0.06 -18.70 -9.55
C GLU A 644 0.88 -18.81 -8.25
N GLY A 645 1.31 -17.68 -7.68
CA GLY A 645 2.05 -17.66 -6.41
C GLY A 645 1.13 -17.50 -5.22
N ALA A 646 1.52 -18.04 -4.05
CA ALA A 646 0.72 -17.95 -2.82
C ALA A 646 0.43 -16.50 -2.42
N GLU A 647 -0.81 -16.23 -2.00
CA GLU A 647 -1.20 -14.92 -1.46
C GLU A 647 -0.46 -14.62 -0.15
N LEU A 648 0.10 -13.41 -0.04
CA LEU A 648 0.89 -12.94 1.11
C LEU A 648 0.11 -11.94 1.98
N THR A 649 -1.11 -11.59 1.58
CA THR A 649 -1.96 -10.64 2.27
C THR A 649 -3.24 -11.31 2.75
N GLU A 650 -3.46 -11.31 4.06
CA GLU A 650 -4.54 -12.10 4.67
C GLU A 650 -5.22 -11.33 5.81
N PHE A 651 -6.56 -11.26 5.80
CA PHE A 651 -7.35 -10.91 6.98
C PHE A 651 -7.83 -12.18 7.67
N ASN A 652 -7.36 -12.44 8.88
CA ASN A 652 -7.65 -13.65 9.66
C ASN A 652 -7.98 -13.27 11.11
N GLY A 653 -8.76 -12.19 11.28
CA GLY A 653 -9.15 -11.61 12.55
C GLY A 653 -10.64 -11.34 12.65
N THR A 654 -11.06 -10.54 13.63
CA THR A 654 -12.47 -10.21 13.85
C THR A 654 -12.71 -8.72 13.65
N LEU A 655 -13.75 -8.34 12.90
CA LEU A 655 -14.26 -6.98 12.79
C LEU A 655 -15.67 -6.91 13.40
N THR A 656 -15.86 -6.07 14.42
CA THR A 656 -17.15 -5.88 15.10
C THR A 656 -17.62 -4.44 14.95
N ALA A 657 -18.78 -4.25 14.32
CA ALA A 657 -19.40 -2.95 14.11
C ALA A 657 -20.92 -3.07 14.25
N ALA A 658 -21.39 -3.35 15.47
CA ALA A 658 -22.79 -3.67 15.76
C ALA A 658 -23.79 -2.53 15.46
N LYS A 659 -23.32 -1.30 15.24
CA LYS A 659 -24.16 -0.13 14.90
C LYS A 659 -24.04 0.32 13.44
N ALA A 660 -23.15 -0.29 12.66
CA ALA A 660 -22.98 0.08 11.27
C ALA A 660 -24.20 -0.35 10.47
N THR A 661 -24.86 0.59 9.81
CA THR A 661 -26.00 0.32 8.92
C THR A 661 -25.55 -0.03 7.51
N GLN A 662 -24.34 0.40 7.14
CA GLN A 662 -23.71 0.09 5.86
C GLN A 662 -22.33 -0.51 6.07
N VAL A 663 -22.07 -1.64 5.40
CA VAL A 663 -20.80 -2.35 5.47
C VAL A 663 -20.35 -2.74 4.07
N ASN A 664 -19.11 -2.36 3.74
CA ASN A 664 -18.48 -2.70 2.48
C ASN A 664 -17.23 -3.54 2.76
N VAL A 665 -17.08 -4.66 2.06
CA VAL A 665 -15.85 -5.47 2.09
C VAL A 665 -15.25 -5.49 0.69
N LEU A 666 -14.00 -5.09 0.58
CA LEU A 666 -13.19 -5.07 -0.64
C LEU A 666 -11.92 -5.88 -0.38
N ALA A 667 -12.07 -7.21 -0.38
CA ALA A 667 -10.99 -8.15 -0.16
C ALA A 667 -10.53 -8.72 -1.50
N GLU A 668 -9.44 -8.18 -2.03
CA GLU A 668 -8.70 -8.76 -3.16
C GLU A 668 -7.74 -9.86 -2.69
N GLY A 669 -7.19 -9.73 -1.48
CA GLY A 669 -6.38 -10.77 -0.84
C GLY A 669 -7.22 -11.77 -0.03
N ALA A 670 -6.54 -12.72 0.60
CA ALA A 670 -7.16 -13.86 1.26
C ALA A 670 -7.97 -13.47 2.52
N MET A 671 -9.12 -14.12 2.71
CA MET A 671 -9.86 -14.11 3.96
C MET A 671 -9.57 -15.43 4.70
N GLY A 672 -8.82 -15.35 5.79
CA GLY A 672 -8.39 -16.52 6.55
C GLY A 672 -9.53 -17.22 7.29
N ALA A 673 -9.32 -18.46 7.71
CA ALA A 673 -10.36 -19.29 8.35
C ALA A 673 -10.97 -18.72 9.65
N ALA A 674 -10.30 -17.77 10.32
CA ALA A 674 -10.84 -17.07 11.49
C ALA A 674 -11.45 -15.70 11.17
N ALA A 675 -11.49 -15.30 9.89
CA ALA A 675 -12.10 -14.06 9.45
C ALA A 675 -13.57 -14.00 9.87
N THR A 676 -13.88 -13.07 10.77
CA THR A 676 -15.23 -12.92 11.34
C THR A 676 -15.70 -11.47 11.23
N LEU A 677 -16.92 -11.27 10.77
CA LEU A 677 -17.59 -9.97 10.71
C LEU A 677 -18.87 -9.99 11.55
N ASN A 678 -18.94 -9.11 12.57
CA ASN A 678 -20.11 -8.95 13.45
C ASN A 678 -20.76 -7.57 13.22
N VAL A 679 -21.84 -7.53 12.43
CA VAL A 679 -22.45 -6.29 11.89
C VAL A 679 -23.98 -6.33 12.01
N ASP A 680 -24.46 -6.56 13.23
CA ASP A 680 -25.86 -6.85 13.52
C ASP A 680 -26.87 -5.83 12.96
N ALA A 681 -26.52 -4.54 12.82
CA ALA A 681 -27.42 -3.49 12.35
C ALA A 681 -27.39 -3.23 10.84
N ALA A 682 -26.52 -3.92 10.08
CA ALA A 682 -26.41 -3.69 8.64
C ALA A 682 -27.63 -4.26 7.91
N GLU A 683 -28.31 -3.44 7.09
CA GLU A 683 -29.46 -3.89 6.29
C GLU A 683 -29.05 -4.38 4.90
N THR A 684 -27.96 -3.82 4.36
CA THR A 684 -27.39 -4.17 3.05
C THR A 684 -25.88 -4.32 3.16
N LEU A 685 -25.35 -5.39 2.58
CA LEU A 685 -23.91 -5.68 2.56
C LEU A 685 -23.43 -5.87 1.12
N ASN A 686 -22.33 -5.22 0.77
CA ASN A 686 -21.63 -5.44 -0.50
C ASN A 686 -20.27 -6.06 -0.20
N LEU A 687 -20.07 -7.29 -0.67
CA LEU A 687 -18.87 -8.08 -0.41
C LEU A 687 -18.15 -8.40 -1.72
N THR A 688 -16.93 -7.92 -1.87
CA THR A 688 -15.98 -8.35 -2.90
C THR A 688 -14.88 -9.16 -2.21
N LEU A 689 -14.66 -10.39 -2.66
CA LEU A 689 -13.90 -11.41 -1.94
C LEU A 689 -12.92 -12.13 -2.90
N GLY A 690 -11.68 -12.33 -2.43
CA GLY A 690 -10.67 -13.20 -3.06
C GLY A 690 -10.86 -14.65 -2.63
N GLU A 691 -9.78 -15.39 -2.37
CA GLU A 691 -9.84 -16.74 -1.82
C GLU A 691 -10.17 -16.76 -0.30
N GLY A 692 -10.78 -17.86 0.14
CA GLY A 692 -10.81 -18.26 1.55
C GLY A 692 -12.20 -18.39 2.17
N ALA A 693 -12.38 -17.92 3.41
CA ALA A 693 -13.64 -18.08 4.13
C ALA A 693 -14.00 -16.87 5.01
N LEU A 694 -15.30 -16.66 5.23
CA LEU A 694 -15.82 -15.62 6.13
C LEU A 694 -16.94 -16.14 7.01
N THR A 695 -16.83 -15.92 8.32
CA THR A 695 -17.97 -16.00 9.24
C THR A 695 -18.68 -14.65 9.34
N LEU A 696 -19.88 -14.55 8.77
CA LEU A 696 -20.66 -13.32 8.71
C LEU A 696 -21.86 -13.37 9.68
N ASN A 697 -21.86 -12.53 10.71
CA ASN A 697 -23.01 -12.34 11.60
C ASN A 697 -23.65 -10.97 11.30
N ALA A 698 -24.83 -10.98 10.68
CA ALA A 698 -25.53 -9.78 10.22
C ALA A 698 -27.04 -9.94 10.43
N LYS A 699 -27.44 -9.88 11.71
CA LYS A 699 -28.81 -10.20 12.15
C LYS A 699 -29.92 -9.42 11.44
N GLU A 700 -29.70 -8.15 11.13
CA GLU A 700 -30.68 -7.27 10.48
C GLU A 700 -30.52 -7.20 8.95
N ALA A 701 -29.59 -7.97 8.37
CA ALA A 701 -29.36 -7.97 6.92
C ALA A 701 -30.60 -8.47 6.17
N ASN A 702 -31.02 -7.67 5.19
CA ASN A 702 -32.11 -8.01 4.28
C ASN A 702 -31.57 -8.43 2.90
N GLN A 703 -30.53 -7.75 2.44
CA GLN A 703 -29.89 -8.01 1.14
C GLN A 703 -28.37 -8.13 1.29
N ILE A 704 -27.80 -9.15 0.65
CA ILE A 704 -26.35 -9.34 0.54
C ILE A 704 -26.00 -9.53 -0.93
N ASP A 705 -25.10 -8.68 -1.43
CA ASP A 705 -24.54 -8.77 -2.77
C ASP A 705 -23.07 -9.23 -2.67
N ILE A 706 -22.74 -10.35 -3.29
CA ILE A 706 -21.41 -10.98 -3.22
C ILE A 706 -20.79 -11.08 -4.61
N THR A 707 -19.50 -10.75 -4.69
CA THR A 707 -18.64 -11.02 -5.83
C THR A 707 -17.38 -11.72 -5.35
N ALA A 708 -17.19 -12.99 -5.70
CA ALA A 708 -16.02 -13.80 -5.37
C ALA A 708 -15.16 -14.05 -6.63
N SER A 709 -13.85 -13.82 -6.54
CA SER A 709 -12.92 -14.01 -7.67
C SER A 709 -12.19 -15.34 -7.66
N GLU A 710 -12.19 -16.05 -6.54
CA GLU A 710 -11.53 -17.35 -6.31
C GLU A 710 -12.43 -18.18 -5.38
N ASP A 711 -12.02 -19.42 -5.06
CA ASP A 711 -12.76 -20.31 -4.17
C ASP A 711 -13.09 -19.65 -2.82
N PHE A 712 -14.38 -19.68 -2.42
CA PHE A 712 -14.83 -19.01 -1.21
C PHE A 712 -15.94 -19.74 -0.43
N THR A 713 -15.81 -19.78 0.89
CA THR A 713 -16.86 -20.30 1.80
C THR A 713 -17.45 -19.21 2.69
N LEU A 714 -18.77 -19.01 2.61
CA LEU A 714 -19.52 -18.17 3.54
C LEU A 714 -20.13 -19.03 4.65
N THR A 715 -19.77 -18.74 5.89
CA THR A 715 -20.37 -19.36 7.09
C THR A 715 -21.17 -18.33 7.89
N SER A 716 -22.24 -18.75 8.58
CA SER A 716 -22.94 -17.87 9.51
C SER A 716 -23.71 -18.58 10.61
N ALA A 717 -23.84 -17.91 11.76
CA ALA A 717 -24.80 -18.25 12.80
C ALA A 717 -26.07 -17.37 12.80
N ASP A 718 -26.12 -16.23 12.09
CA ASP A 718 -27.22 -15.26 12.20
C ASP A 718 -27.48 -14.46 10.90
N LEU A 719 -27.94 -15.14 9.84
CA LEU A 719 -28.44 -14.54 8.59
C LEU A 719 -29.95 -14.78 8.37
N ASN A 720 -30.69 -15.01 9.45
CA ASN A 720 -32.09 -15.45 9.40
C ASN A 720 -33.09 -14.46 8.78
N LYS A 721 -32.68 -13.20 8.52
CA LYS A 721 -33.50 -12.15 7.92
C LYS A 721 -33.19 -11.87 6.44
N VAL A 722 -32.15 -12.48 5.89
CA VAL A 722 -31.75 -12.25 4.49
C VAL A 722 -32.85 -12.76 3.58
N GLN A 723 -33.43 -11.84 2.80
CA GLN A 723 -34.46 -12.12 1.79
C GLN A 723 -33.87 -12.20 0.39
N VAL A 724 -32.80 -11.45 0.14
CA VAL A 724 -32.11 -11.36 -1.16
C VAL A 724 -30.64 -11.71 -0.97
N LEU A 725 -30.16 -12.73 -1.70
CA LEU A 725 -28.75 -13.08 -1.78
C LEU A 725 -28.32 -13.17 -3.24
N ASN A 726 -27.50 -12.23 -3.70
CA ASN A 726 -26.97 -12.24 -5.06
C ASN A 726 -25.50 -12.68 -5.02
N ILE A 727 -25.13 -13.61 -5.90
CA ILE A 727 -23.78 -14.19 -5.96
C ILE A 727 -23.26 -14.06 -7.39
N THR A 728 -22.08 -13.47 -7.53
CA THR A 728 -21.27 -13.55 -8.74
C THR A 728 -19.97 -14.25 -8.39
N THR A 729 -19.68 -15.42 -8.98
CA THR A 729 -18.46 -16.17 -8.66
C THR A 729 -17.63 -16.56 -9.89
N ALA A 730 -16.31 -16.45 -9.79
CA ALA A 730 -15.40 -16.94 -10.83
C ALA A 730 -15.06 -18.43 -10.65
N GLU A 731 -14.99 -18.90 -9.39
CA GLU A 731 -14.66 -20.28 -8.99
C GLU A 731 -15.70 -20.80 -7.97
N GLU A 732 -15.37 -21.81 -7.16
CA GLU A 732 -16.33 -22.46 -6.27
C GLU A 732 -16.81 -21.52 -5.14
N PHE A 733 -18.11 -21.46 -4.90
CA PHE A 733 -18.69 -20.66 -3.82
C PHE A 733 -19.66 -21.47 -2.97
N THR A 734 -19.30 -21.71 -1.71
CA THR A 734 -20.10 -22.50 -0.76
C THR A 734 -20.81 -21.59 0.24
N VAL A 735 -22.10 -21.83 0.46
CA VAL A 735 -22.92 -21.17 1.47
C VAL A 735 -23.29 -22.17 2.58
N ASP A 736 -22.50 -22.17 3.65
CA ASP A 736 -22.78 -22.91 4.89
C ASP A 736 -23.43 -21.98 5.93
N ALA A 737 -24.66 -21.55 5.62
CA ALA A 737 -25.40 -20.63 6.47
C ALA A 737 -26.92 -20.91 6.43
N SER A 738 -27.57 -20.78 7.59
CA SER A 738 -29.03 -20.87 7.66
C SER A 738 -29.70 -19.61 7.12
N LEU A 739 -30.29 -19.71 5.93
CA LEU A 739 -30.98 -18.61 5.23
C LEU A 739 -32.49 -18.80 5.23
N ASN A 740 -33.08 -18.87 6.42
CA ASN A 740 -34.50 -19.21 6.59
C ASN A 740 -35.46 -18.25 5.88
N ALA A 741 -35.13 -16.96 5.72
CA ALA A 741 -35.99 -15.97 5.08
C ALA A 741 -35.73 -15.75 3.59
N LEU A 742 -34.81 -16.52 2.99
CA LEU A 742 -34.41 -16.32 1.59
C LEU A 742 -35.60 -16.51 0.65
N SER A 743 -35.90 -15.45 -0.10
CA SER A 743 -37.00 -15.43 -1.06
C SER A 743 -36.53 -15.13 -2.48
N GLN A 744 -35.35 -14.55 -2.65
CA GLN A 744 -34.82 -14.20 -3.96
C GLN A 744 -33.30 -14.42 -4.00
N SER A 745 -32.83 -14.99 -5.12
CA SER A 745 -31.39 -15.07 -5.39
C SER A 745 -31.10 -14.99 -6.89
N GLU A 746 -30.16 -14.13 -7.25
CA GLU A 746 -29.58 -14.10 -8.60
C GLU A 746 -28.13 -14.59 -8.53
N ILE A 747 -27.82 -15.66 -9.27
CA ILE A 747 -26.55 -16.37 -9.21
C ILE A 747 -25.93 -16.42 -10.62
N ARG A 748 -24.69 -15.94 -10.74
CA ARG A 748 -24.02 -15.77 -12.04
C ARG A 748 -22.53 -16.08 -11.94
N GLY A 749 -21.90 -16.36 -13.07
CA GLY A 749 -20.44 -16.44 -13.16
C GLY A 749 -19.92 -17.75 -13.74
N ASN A 750 -18.61 -17.97 -13.64
CA ASN A 750 -17.96 -19.13 -14.26
C ASN A 750 -17.88 -20.35 -13.32
N GLY A 751 -17.85 -20.13 -12.01
CA GLY A 751 -17.65 -21.20 -11.03
C GLY A 751 -18.93 -21.90 -10.60
N ALA A 752 -18.80 -22.80 -9.62
CA ALA A 752 -19.91 -23.56 -9.03
C ALA A 752 -20.46 -22.87 -7.77
N VAL A 753 -21.73 -23.13 -7.44
CA VAL A 753 -22.36 -22.62 -6.21
C VAL A 753 -23.10 -23.74 -5.49
N GLU A 754 -22.80 -23.93 -4.22
CA GLU A 754 -23.43 -24.92 -3.34
C GLU A 754 -24.00 -24.28 -2.08
N PHE A 755 -25.21 -24.70 -1.70
CA PHE A 755 -25.82 -24.40 -0.41
C PHE A 755 -25.81 -25.65 0.48
N ASP A 756 -24.87 -25.71 1.43
CA ASP A 756 -24.69 -26.85 2.36
C ASP A 756 -25.86 -27.01 3.35
N GLN A 757 -26.67 -25.97 3.52
CA GLN A 757 -27.84 -25.97 4.40
C GLN A 757 -29.11 -25.64 3.63
N ALA A 758 -30.20 -26.30 4.00
CA ALA A 758 -31.51 -26.01 3.43
C ALA A 758 -31.95 -24.57 3.70
N VAL A 759 -32.46 -23.88 2.67
CA VAL A 759 -32.80 -22.44 2.70
C VAL A 759 -34.30 -22.17 2.59
N GLY A 760 -34.71 -20.95 2.94
CA GLY A 760 -36.05 -20.42 2.63
C GLY A 760 -37.22 -20.96 3.45
N SER A 761 -37.00 -21.68 4.55
CA SER A 761 -38.07 -22.29 5.38
C SER A 761 -39.21 -21.32 5.78
N LYS A 762 -38.92 -20.02 5.93
CA LYS A 762 -39.86 -18.96 6.31
C LYS A 762 -40.31 -18.07 5.15
N ALA A 763 -39.87 -18.35 3.92
CA ALA A 763 -40.30 -17.64 2.72
C ALA A 763 -41.60 -18.25 2.17
N GLU A 764 -42.59 -17.40 1.89
CA GLU A 764 -43.82 -17.80 1.21
C GLU A 764 -43.51 -18.17 -0.24
N ASN A 765 -42.84 -17.27 -0.98
CA ASN A 765 -42.44 -17.48 -2.36
C ASN A 765 -40.91 -17.38 -2.48
N ILE A 766 -40.33 -18.25 -3.29
CA ILE A 766 -38.88 -18.32 -3.55
C ILE A 766 -38.64 -18.22 -5.05
N GLU A 767 -37.74 -17.32 -5.47
CA GLU A 767 -37.25 -17.17 -6.83
C GLU A 767 -35.72 -17.25 -6.83
N ILE A 768 -35.15 -18.35 -7.32
CA ILE A 768 -33.70 -18.51 -7.47
C ILE A 768 -33.36 -18.66 -8.95
N ASN A 769 -32.49 -17.80 -9.45
CA ASN A 769 -32.10 -17.76 -10.84
C ASN A 769 -30.58 -17.88 -10.99
N ALA A 770 -30.12 -19.07 -11.36
CA ALA A 770 -28.74 -19.44 -11.66
C ALA A 770 -28.47 -19.57 -13.17
N ARG A 771 -29.35 -19.04 -14.03
CA ARG A 771 -29.26 -19.19 -15.50
C ARG A 771 -27.92 -18.72 -16.08
N GLU A 772 -27.30 -17.70 -15.49
CA GLU A 772 -26.02 -17.14 -15.93
C GLU A 772 -24.81 -17.72 -15.19
N LEU A 773 -25.01 -18.73 -14.34
CA LEU A 773 -23.95 -19.57 -13.81
C LEU A 773 -23.52 -20.58 -14.89
N LYS A 774 -22.22 -20.86 -14.96
CA LYS A 774 -21.66 -21.88 -15.88
C LYS A 774 -21.22 -23.14 -15.17
N GLY A 775 -20.80 -23.04 -13.90
CA GLY A 775 -20.49 -24.21 -13.08
C GLY A 775 -21.74 -24.83 -12.49
N ASP A 776 -21.50 -25.82 -11.63
CA ASP A 776 -22.55 -26.62 -10.99
C ASP A 776 -23.37 -25.79 -10.01
N PHE A 777 -24.64 -26.16 -9.84
CA PHE A 777 -25.57 -25.49 -8.96
C PHE A 777 -26.27 -26.49 -8.04
N ILE A 778 -26.00 -26.40 -6.75
CA ILE A 778 -26.53 -27.30 -5.72
C ILE A 778 -27.34 -26.50 -4.69
N VAL A 779 -28.61 -26.83 -4.50
CA VAL A 779 -29.48 -26.16 -3.53
C VAL A 779 -30.53 -27.09 -2.92
N GLU A 780 -30.73 -26.98 -1.61
CA GLU A 780 -31.88 -27.55 -0.90
C GLU A 780 -32.80 -26.43 -0.39
N LEU A 781 -34.08 -26.46 -0.76
CA LEU A 781 -35.12 -25.63 -0.16
C LEU A 781 -35.79 -26.41 0.97
N ALA A 782 -35.76 -25.86 2.18
CA ALA A 782 -36.42 -26.45 3.35
C ALA A 782 -37.95 -26.45 3.20
N ASP A 783 -38.62 -27.33 3.96
CA ASP A 783 -40.08 -27.34 4.09
C ASP A 783 -40.60 -25.95 4.50
N GLN A 784 -41.77 -25.58 3.97
CA GLN A 784 -42.41 -24.31 4.30
C GLN A 784 -42.96 -24.33 5.74
N ASP A 785 -42.32 -23.60 6.65
CA ASP A 785 -42.75 -23.40 8.05
C ASP A 785 -43.38 -22.01 8.22
N VAL A 786 -44.44 -21.73 7.45
CA VAL A 786 -45.19 -20.46 7.52
C VAL A 786 -46.63 -20.70 7.96
N THR A 787 -46.93 -20.44 9.23
CA THR A 787 -48.25 -20.74 9.81
C THR A 787 -49.38 -19.87 9.21
N GLY A 788 -50.40 -20.50 8.62
CA GLY A 788 -51.63 -19.83 8.18
C GLY A 788 -51.60 -19.24 6.76
N VAL A 789 -50.60 -19.61 5.96
CA VAL A 789 -50.44 -19.17 4.57
C VAL A 789 -50.96 -20.25 3.61
N ALA A 790 -51.41 -19.85 2.42
CA ALA A 790 -51.76 -20.78 1.34
C ALA A 790 -50.48 -21.48 0.81
N GLN A 791 -50.62 -22.50 -0.05
CA GLN A 791 -49.48 -23.05 -0.78
C GLN A 791 -48.70 -21.90 -1.45
N GLY A 792 -47.41 -21.78 -1.11
CA GLY A 792 -46.50 -20.80 -1.72
C GLY A 792 -45.93 -21.30 -3.04
N THR A 793 -45.07 -20.53 -3.69
CA THR A 793 -44.40 -20.95 -4.95
C THR A 793 -42.89 -21.00 -4.81
N ALA A 794 -42.23 -21.98 -5.43
CA ALA A 794 -40.79 -22.03 -5.62
C ALA A 794 -40.47 -22.07 -7.12
N GLU A 795 -39.84 -21.02 -7.63
CA GLU A 795 -39.32 -20.94 -8.99
C GLU A 795 -37.79 -21.01 -8.93
N ILE A 796 -37.21 -22.08 -9.46
CA ILE A 796 -35.76 -22.31 -9.50
C ILE A 796 -35.34 -22.49 -10.94
N ILE A 797 -34.47 -21.62 -11.42
CA ILE A 797 -33.80 -21.77 -12.71
C ILE A 797 -32.36 -22.12 -12.40
N GLY A 798 -31.94 -23.33 -12.74
CA GLY A 798 -30.58 -23.83 -12.57
C GLY A 798 -29.58 -23.24 -13.57
N SER A 799 -28.34 -23.69 -13.43
CA SER A 799 -27.25 -23.47 -14.37
C SER A 799 -27.62 -24.06 -15.73
N ASN A 800 -27.39 -23.30 -16.81
CA ASN A 800 -27.64 -23.81 -18.17
C ASN A 800 -26.59 -24.82 -18.62
N ILE A 801 -25.37 -24.75 -18.08
CA ILE A 801 -24.19 -25.47 -18.57
C ILE A 801 -23.60 -26.42 -17.52
N GLY A 802 -23.70 -26.09 -16.24
CA GLY A 802 -23.31 -26.99 -15.16
C GLY A 802 -24.39 -28.00 -14.83
N THR A 803 -24.05 -28.96 -13.99
CA THR A 803 -25.02 -29.89 -13.39
C THR A 803 -25.86 -29.17 -12.35
N ASN A 804 -27.11 -29.57 -12.20
CA ASN A 804 -28.02 -29.05 -11.20
C ASN A 804 -28.45 -30.15 -10.22
N GLU A 805 -28.19 -29.95 -8.93
CA GLU A 805 -28.76 -30.76 -7.86
C GLU A 805 -29.72 -29.91 -7.03
N ILE A 806 -31.02 -30.07 -7.27
CA ILE A 806 -32.06 -29.20 -6.70
C ILE A 806 -33.02 -30.05 -5.87
N THR A 807 -33.07 -29.79 -4.57
CA THR A 807 -34.04 -30.41 -3.67
C THR A 807 -35.06 -29.37 -3.19
N VAL A 808 -36.36 -29.70 -3.27
CA VAL A 808 -37.45 -28.83 -2.79
C VAL A 808 -38.31 -29.57 -1.77
N GLY A 809 -38.35 -29.05 -0.53
CA GLY A 809 -39.17 -29.56 0.57
C GLY A 809 -40.67 -29.31 0.40
N GLU A 810 -41.44 -29.69 1.42
CA GLU A 810 -42.90 -29.63 1.44
C GLU A 810 -43.48 -28.19 1.43
N GLY A 811 -44.73 -28.05 0.96
CA GLY A 811 -45.55 -26.86 1.17
C GLY A 811 -45.54 -25.80 0.06
N ARG A 812 -44.92 -26.05 -1.10
CA ARG A 812 -44.88 -25.10 -2.24
C ARG A 812 -45.30 -25.75 -3.56
N ASP A 813 -45.95 -24.99 -4.44
CA ASP A 813 -46.00 -25.28 -5.88
C ASP A 813 -44.62 -25.04 -6.48
N VAL A 814 -44.17 -25.91 -7.38
CA VAL A 814 -42.75 -25.95 -7.77
C VAL A 814 -42.60 -25.79 -9.28
N THR A 815 -41.76 -24.84 -9.69
CA THR A 815 -41.26 -24.70 -11.06
C THR A 815 -39.74 -24.83 -11.03
N VAL A 816 -39.19 -25.88 -11.63
CA VAL A 816 -37.73 -26.06 -11.79
C VAL A 816 -37.37 -26.13 -13.26
N VAL A 817 -36.36 -25.38 -13.65
CA VAL A 817 -35.74 -25.41 -14.98
C VAL A 817 -34.26 -25.75 -14.83
N GLY A 818 -33.87 -26.95 -15.25
CA GLY A 818 -32.50 -27.41 -15.38
C GLY A 818 -31.79 -26.91 -16.64
N GLY A 819 -30.66 -27.54 -16.96
CA GLY A 819 -29.71 -27.15 -17.99
C GLY A 819 -29.54 -28.14 -19.14
N ILE A 820 -28.35 -28.15 -19.74
CA ILE A 820 -28.00 -29.08 -20.82
C ILE A 820 -27.29 -30.35 -20.32
N GLN A 821 -26.83 -30.34 -19.08
CA GLN A 821 -26.17 -31.47 -18.43
C GLN A 821 -27.20 -32.37 -17.76
N ASP A 822 -26.75 -33.52 -17.26
CA ASP A 822 -27.59 -34.44 -16.50
C ASP A 822 -27.90 -33.82 -15.12
N ASP A 823 -29.18 -33.54 -14.88
CA ASP A 823 -29.63 -32.88 -13.65
C ASP A 823 -30.31 -33.86 -12.68
N VAL A 824 -30.25 -33.55 -11.38
CA VAL A 824 -30.92 -34.30 -10.30
C VAL A 824 -31.88 -33.37 -9.57
N ILE A 825 -33.18 -33.61 -9.73
CA ILE A 825 -34.23 -32.77 -9.14
C ILE A 825 -35.10 -33.60 -8.20
N TRP A 826 -35.04 -33.28 -6.91
CA TRP A 826 -35.87 -33.86 -5.86
C TRP A 826 -36.99 -32.90 -5.47
N VAL A 827 -38.23 -33.37 -5.48
CA VAL A 827 -39.38 -32.60 -4.99
C VAL A 827 -40.18 -33.47 -4.01
N LYS A 828 -40.27 -33.00 -2.77
CA LYS A 828 -41.10 -33.57 -1.69
C LYS A 828 -42.42 -32.82 -1.52
N ALA A 829 -42.74 -31.92 -2.45
CA ALA A 829 -43.83 -30.97 -2.28
C ALA A 829 -45.22 -31.52 -2.65
N ASN A 830 -46.26 -30.99 -2.00
CA ASN A 830 -47.66 -31.20 -2.35
C ASN A 830 -48.12 -30.03 -3.24
N GLY A 831 -48.55 -30.24 -4.48
CA GLY A 831 -49.00 -29.14 -5.35
C GLY A 831 -48.99 -29.43 -6.85
N GLU A 832 -49.09 -28.37 -7.65
CA GLU A 832 -48.83 -28.43 -9.10
C GLU A 832 -47.34 -28.20 -9.36
N HIS A 833 -46.71 -29.10 -10.12
CA HIS A 833 -45.27 -29.07 -10.38
C HIS A 833 -44.96 -29.01 -11.88
N THR A 834 -44.11 -28.06 -12.26
CA THR A 834 -43.55 -27.92 -13.62
C THR A 834 -42.05 -28.14 -13.54
N LEU A 835 -41.57 -29.27 -14.06
CA LEU A 835 -40.16 -29.63 -14.01
C LEU A 835 -39.64 -29.85 -15.43
N THR A 836 -38.55 -29.18 -15.78
CA THR A 836 -37.85 -29.39 -17.05
C THR A 836 -36.38 -29.56 -16.74
N GLY A 837 -35.76 -30.68 -17.12
CA GLY A 837 -34.34 -30.95 -16.89
C GLY A 837 -33.51 -30.41 -18.05
N GLY A 838 -33.91 -30.72 -19.29
CA GLY A 838 -33.47 -29.99 -20.47
C GLY A 838 -33.01 -30.91 -21.59
N LEU A 839 -31.71 -30.85 -21.94
CA LEU A 839 -31.13 -31.72 -22.98
C LEU A 839 -30.40 -32.95 -22.41
N GLY A 840 -30.09 -32.96 -21.12
CA GLY A 840 -29.37 -34.04 -20.43
C GLY A 840 -30.23 -35.28 -20.18
N ALA A 841 -29.61 -36.30 -19.59
CA ALA A 841 -30.29 -37.46 -19.04
C ALA A 841 -30.68 -37.19 -17.59
N ASP A 842 -31.83 -36.56 -17.41
CA ASP A 842 -32.23 -35.99 -16.12
C ASP A 842 -32.91 -37.01 -15.20
N ILE A 843 -32.73 -36.84 -13.89
CA ILE A 843 -33.36 -37.63 -12.83
C ILE A 843 -34.35 -36.76 -12.06
N PHE A 844 -35.62 -37.14 -12.10
CA PHE A 844 -36.67 -36.52 -11.29
C PHE A 844 -37.12 -37.48 -10.19
N ASN A 845 -36.94 -37.07 -8.94
CA ASN A 845 -37.33 -37.83 -7.76
C ASN A 845 -38.49 -37.13 -7.06
N LEU A 846 -39.69 -37.70 -7.21
CA LEU A 846 -40.93 -37.15 -6.66
C LEU A 846 -41.42 -38.02 -5.51
N THR A 847 -41.54 -37.43 -4.32
CA THR A 847 -42.04 -38.12 -3.12
C THR A 847 -43.35 -37.46 -2.69
N ASP A 848 -44.46 -38.21 -2.65
CA ASP A 848 -45.77 -37.64 -2.32
C ASP A 848 -46.66 -38.53 -1.41
N SER A 849 -47.48 -37.85 -0.60
CA SER A 849 -48.67 -38.31 0.12
C SER A 849 -50.01 -38.01 -0.60
N ALA A 850 -50.07 -37.24 -1.70
CA ALA A 850 -51.30 -36.90 -2.47
C ALA A 850 -51.08 -36.19 -3.85
N ALA A 851 -50.27 -36.73 -4.78
CA ALA A 851 -49.94 -36.05 -6.06
C ALA A 851 -51.11 -36.01 -7.06
N THR A 852 -51.53 -34.81 -7.50
CA THR A 852 -52.58 -34.70 -8.52
C THR A 852 -52.12 -34.34 -9.94
N SER A 853 -50.93 -33.78 -10.21
CA SER A 853 -50.42 -33.56 -11.58
C SER A 853 -48.92 -33.21 -11.64
N ALA A 854 -48.13 -33.87 -12.50
CA ALA A 854 -46.75 -33.50 -12.81
C ALA A 854 -46.55 -33.36 -14.34
N THR A 855 -45.89 -32.30 -14.80
CA THR A 855 -45.53 -32.15 -16.23
C THR A 855 -44.01 -32.21 -16.39
N THR A 856 -43.53 -33.17 -17.15
CA THR A 856 -42.11 -33.48 -17.41
C THR A 856 -41.84 -33.44 -18.92
N ALA A 857 -40.71 -32.90 -19.36
CA ALA A 857 -40.37 -32.76 -20.78
C ALA A 857 -38.94 -33.25 -21.06
N GLY A 858 -38.82 -34.29 -21.89
CA GLY A 858 -37.59 -34.97 -22.31
C GLY A 858 -37.86 -36.44 -22.66
N VAL A 859 -37.20 -37.03 -23.67
CA VAL A 859 -37.48 -38.41 -24.19
C VAL A 859 -36.56 -39.47 -23.53
N THR A 860 -35.61 -39.05 -22.70
CA THR A 860 -34.57 -39.89 -22.05
C THR A 860 -34.58 -39.84 -20.53
N ASP A 861 -35.41 -39.00 -19.94
CA ASP A 861 -35.36 -38.69 -18.50
C ASP A 861 -35.94 -39.82 -17.65
N ALA A 862 -35.30 -40.09 -16.52
CA ALA A 862 -35.77 -41.07 -15.56
C ALA A 862 -36.62 -40.36 -14.49
N VAL A 863 -37.90 -40.76 -14.39
CA VAL A 863 -38.81 -40.29 -13.34
C VAL A 863 -39.01 -41.41 -12.32
N SER A 864 -38.65 -41.16 -11.08
CA SER A 864 -38.85 -42.10 -9.97
C SER A 864 -39.90 -41.56 -8.98
N PHE A 865 -40.75 -42.46 -8.49
CA PHE A 865 -41.81 -42.16 -7.53
C PHE A 865 -41.67 -43.06 -6.31
N THR A 866 -41.67 -42.46 -5.12
CA THR A 866 -41.77 -43.20 -3.86
C THR A 866 -43.13 -42.94 -3.24
N ALA A 867 -43.97 -43.99 -3.19
CA ALA A 867 -45.33 -43.92 -2.72
C ALA A 867 -45.41 -44.29 -1.23
N GLU A 868 -45.15 -43.35 -0.32
CA GLU A 868 -45.18 -43.67 1.13
C GLU A 868 -46.62 -43.82 1.68
N THR A 869 -47.64 -43.32 0.98
CA THR A 869 -49.02 -43.18 1.54
C THR A 869 -50.12 -43.99 0.83
N ILE A 870 -49.86 -44.58 -0.34
CA ILE A 870 -50.90 -45.22 -1.17
C ILE A 870 -51.47 -46.52 -0.53
N ALA A 871 -50.75 -47.15 0.40
CA ALA A 871 -51.11 -48.46 0.93
C ALA A 871 -52.19 -48.45 2.04
N SER A 872 -52.54 -47.30 2.65
CA SER A 872 -53.26 -47.30 3.92
C SER A 872 -54.79 -47.14 3.88
N ASP A 873 -55.40 -46.71 2.77
CA ASP A 873 -56.84 -46.36 2.74
C ASP A 873 -57.66 -46.99 1.57
N ALA A 874 -57.12 -47.98 0.87
CA ALA A 874 -57.83 -48.69 -0.19
C ALA A 874 -58.91 -49.66 0.36
N GLU A 875 -60.01 -49.15 0.89
CA GLU A 875 -61.26 -49.92 1.07
C GLU A 875 -61.88 -50.21 -0.31
N ALA A 876 -62.37 -51.44 -0.51
CA ALA A 876 -62.88 -51.90 -1.80
C ALA A 876 -64.06 -51.04 -2.30
N SER A 877 -63.82 -50.20 -3.32
CA SER A 877 -64.83 -49.36 -3.99
C SER A 877 -64.70 -49.46 -5.52
N ASP A 878 -65.82 -49.39 -6.24
CA ASP A 878 -65.89 -49.33 -7.72
C ASP A 878 -65.45 -47.96 -8.29
N THR A 879 -65.10 -47.00 -7.43
CA THR A 879 -64.54 -45.69 -7.80
C THR A 879 -63.00 -45.73 -7.81
N PRO A 880 -62.32 -45.10 -8.80
CA PRO A 880 -60.86 -44.96 -8.78
C PRO A 880 -60.40 -44.36 -7.44
N ALA A 881 -59.38 -44.94 -6.82
CA ALA A 881 -58.94 -44.51 -5.48
C ALA A 881 -58.08 -43.23 -5.55
N GLU A 882 -57.28 -43.08 -6.60
CA GLU A 882 -56.51 -41.87 -6.88
C GLU A 882 -56.14 -41.85 -8.37
N VAL A 883 -56.09 -40.65 -8.94
CA VAL A 883 -55.77 -40.40 -10.35
C VAL A 883 -54.52 -39.53 -10.37
N MET A 884 -53.39 -40.11 -10.78
CA MET A 884 -52.16 -39.36 -11.00
C MET A 884 -52.05 -39.06 -12.49
N THR A 885 -51.94 -37.80 -12.86
CA THR A 885 -51.71 -37.41 -14.25
C THR A 885 -50.27 -36.94 -14.42
N ILE A 886 -49.50 -37.63 -15.27
CA ILE A 886 -48.14 -37.25 -15.65
C ILE A 886 -48.17 -36.82 -17.11
N THR A 887 -47.83 -35.58 -17.41
CA THR A 887 -47.69 -35.15 -18.81
C THR A 887 -46.24 -35.25 -19.23
N LEU A 888 -45.90 -36.28 -20.01
CA LEU A 888 -44.55 -36.52 -20.55
C LEU A 888 -44.50 -36.06 -22.01
N ASN A 889 -43.69 -35.06 -22.34
CA ASN A 889 -43.55 -34.53 -23.71
C ASN A 889 -44.87 -34.05 -24.34
N GLY A 890 -45.87 -33.67 -23.55
CA GLY A 890 -47.21 -33.31 -24.05
C GLY A 890 -48.16 -34.50 -24.24
N VAL A 891 -47.75 -35.70 -23.84
CA VAL A 891 -48.62 -36.88 -23.70
C VAL A 891 -49.08 -36.97 -22.25
N GLU A 892 -50.38 -36.83 -22.03
CA GLU A 892 -51.01 -37.00 -20.72
C GLU A 892 -51.11 -38.50 -20.40
N ILE A 893 -50.29 -38.99 -19.47
CA ILE A 893 -50.31 -40.34 -18.91
C ILE A 893 -51.04 -40.29 -17.58
N THR A 894 -52.31 -40.66 -17.61
CA THR A 894 -53.10 -40.79 -16.39
C THR A 894 -52.96 -42.20 -15.82
N VAL A 895 -52.33 -42.34 -14.65
CA VAL A 895 -52.24 -43.57 -13.86
C VAL A 895 -53.44 -43.63 -12.91
N GLU A 896 -54.36 -44.54 -13.18
CA GLU A 896 -55.46 -44.87 -12.26
C GLU A 896 -55.10 -46.10 -11.42
N LEU A 897 -55.11 -45.96 -10.10
CA LEU A 897 -54.97 -47.09 -9.18
C LEU A 897 -56.33 -47.66 -8.81
N ARG A 898 -56.51 -48.98 -9.02
CA ARG A 898 -57.75 -49.70 -8.71
C ARG A 898 -57.46 -50.90 -7.81
N ALA A 899 -58.12 -50.97 -6.66
CA ALA A 899 -58.15 -52.17 -5.82
C ALA A 899 -59.11 -53.22 -6.40
N ALA A 900 -58.62 -54.42 -6.72
CA ALA A 900 -59.50 -55.51 -7.15
C ALA A 900 -60.34 -56.05 -5.97
N ALA A 901 -61.66 -56.22 -6.16
CA ALA A 901 -62.54 -56.79 -5.14
C ALA A 901 -62.08 -58.22 -4.74
N PRO A 902 -61.92 -58.55 -3.44
CA PRO A 902 -61.34 -59.81 -3.04
C PRO A 902 -62.29 -60.98 -3.29
N SER A 903 -61.82 -62.01 -3.99
CA SER A 903 -62.48 -63.32 -4.04
C SER A 903 -61.75 -64.34 -3.16
N GLY A 904 -61.70 -64.09 -1.85
CA GLY A 904 -61.18 -65.05 -0.87
C GLY A 904 -60.31 -64.44 0.23
N THR A 905 -60.17 -65.15 1.35
CA THR A 905 -59.52 -64.72 2.59
C THR A 905 -58.04 -64.32 2.38
N VAL A 906 -57.70 -63.14 2.90
CA VAL A 906 -56.51 -62.29 2.68
C VAL A 906 -55.21 -62.83 3.30
N ALA A 907 -54.05 -62.56 2.67
CA ALA A 907 -52.86 -61.97 3.34
C ALA A 907 -51.66 -61.75 2.39
N SER A 908 -51.54 -60.54 1.85
CA SER A 908 -50.31 -59.73 1.88
C SER A 908 -50.73 -58.29 1.56
N GLU A 909 -50.51 -57.35 2.48
CA GLU A 909 -50.59 -55.92 2.17
C GLU A 909 -49.61 -55.66 1.01
N LEU A 910 -50.07 -54.96 -0.03
CA LEU A 910 -49.16 -54.41 -1.05
C LEU A 910 -48.24 -53.43 -0.32
N THR A 911 -46.93 -53.62 -0.39
CA THR A 911 -45.98 -52.67 0.21
C THR A 911 -45.83 -51.45 -0.69
N ALA A 912 -45.40 -50.32 -0.14
CA ALA A 912 -45.07 -49.11 -0.89
C ALA A 912 -44.08 -49.40 -2.04
N ASP A 913 -43.10 -50.28 -1.81
CA ASP A 913 -42.12 -50.74 -2.81
C ASP A 913 -42.78 -51.53 -3.96
N ASP A 914 -43.75 -52.39 -3.65
CA ASP A 914 -44.47 -53.18 -4.67
C ASP A 914 -45.28 -52.27 -5.61
N VAL A 915 -45.86 -51.19 -5.07
CA VAL A 915 -46.66 -50.21 -5.83
C VAL A 915 -45.74 -49.25 -6.60
N GLY A 916 -44.70 -48.73 -5.96
CA GLY A 916 -43.70 -47.85 -6.58
C GLY A 916 -42.95 -48.52 -7.73
N GLY A 917 -42.51 -49.77 -7.54
CA GLY A 917 -41.84 -50.55 -8.59
C GLY A 917 -42.75 -50.86 -9.78
N ALA A 918 -44.04 -51.11 -9.55
CA ALA A 918 -45.02 -51.34 -10.61
C ALA A 918 -45.32 -50.05 -11.40
N ILE A 919 -45.42 -48.91 -10.73
CA ILE A 919 -45.62 -47.60 -11.38
C ILE A 919 -44.37 -47.22 -12.19
N ALA A 920 -43.17 -47.35 -11.62
CA ALA A 920 -41.91 -47.07 -12.31
C ALA A 920 -41.73 -47.94 -13.56
N THR A 921 -42.04 -49.24 -13.46
CA THR A 921 -42.03 -50.16 -14.61
C THR A 921 -43.04 -49.73 -15.68
N ALA A 922 -44.29 -49.39 -15.27
CA ALA A 922 -45.33 -48.98 -16.20
C ALA A 922 -45.02 -47.65 -16.91
N ILE A 923 -44.38 -46.71 -16.22
CA ILE A 923 -43.92 -45.44 -16.81
C ILE A 923 -42.75 -45.70 -17.75
N SER A 924 -41.75 -46.49 -17.35
CA SER A 924 -40.62 -46.84 -18.22
C SER A 924 -41.06 -47.57 -19.50
N GLU A 925 -42.04 -48.47 -19.39
CA GLU A 925 -42.65 -49.16 -20.52
C GLU A 925 -43.52 -48.23 -21.40
N ALA A 926 -44.24 -47.27 -20.80
CA ALA A 926 -45.02 -46.27 -21.53
C ALA A 926 -44.13 -45.27 -22.30
N VAL A 927 -43.03 -44.83 -21.69
CA VAL A 927 -42.00 -43.99 -22.31
C VAL A 927 -41.36 -44.75 -23.48
N ALA A 928 -40.99 -46.02 -23.30
CA ALA A 928 -40.45 -46.87 -24.36
C ALA A 928 -41.44 -47.15 -25.54
N ALA A 929 -42.74 -46.98 -25.31
CA ALA A 929 -43.80 -47.23 -26.29
C ALA A 929 -44.28 -45.99 -27.06
N THR A 930 -43.69 -44.81 -26.82
CA THR A 930 -44.09 -43.52 -27.41
C THR A 930 -43.15 -43.12 -28.56
N ASP A 931 -43.68 -42.81 -29.75
CA ASP A 931 -42.87 -42.31 -30.87
C ASP A 931 -42.49 -40.85 -30.65
N ALA A 932 -41.19 -40.62 -30.43
CA ALA A 932 -40.56 -39.33 -30.18
C ALA A 932 -40.88 -38.24 -31.23
N THR A 933 -41.33 -38.62 -32.43
CA THR A 933 -41.65 -37.66 -33.51
C THR A 933 -43.13 -37.36 -33.70
N THR A 934 -44.03 -38.22 -33.21
CA THR A 934 -45.49 -38.06 -33.44
C THR A 934 -46.28 -37.85 -32.16
N ASN A 935 -45.68 -38.10 -30.99
CA ASN A 935 -46.36 -38.02 -29.69
C ASN A 935 -47.56 -38.98 -29.57
N GLU A 936 -47.55 -40.08 -30.34
CA GLU A 936 -48.56 -41.14 -30.32
C GLU A 936 -47.95 -42.47 -29.84
N LEU A 937 -48.73 -43.27 -29.09
CA LEU A 937 -48.39 -44.62 -28.63
C LEU A 937 -48.34 -45.62 -29.79
N VAL A 938 -47.23 -46.35 -29.95
CA VAL A 938 -46.95 -47.08 -31.21
C VAL A 938 -47.51 -48.51 -31.27
N ASN A 939 -47.68 -49.27 -30.17
CA ASN A 939 -48.43 -50.56 -30.18
C ASN A 939 -48.60 -51.21 -28.77
N PRO A 940 -49.79 -51.74 -28.35
CA PRO A 940 -50.01 -52.29 -27.02
C PRO A 940 -50.20 -53.82 -27.01
N GLU A 941 -49.21 -54.58 -26.53
CA GLU A 941 -49.41 -55.91 -25.93
C GLU A 941 -48.36 -56.14 -24.82
N LEU A 942 -48.65 -55.68 -23.60
CA LEU A 942 -47.88 -55.98 -22.39
C LEU A 942 -48.75 -56.84 -21.45
N GLN A 943 -48.20 -57.95 -20.95
CA GLN A 943 -48.96 -58.86 -20.10
C GLN A 943 -49.21 -58.25 -18.72
N GLY A 944 -50.47 -57.88 -18.43
CA GLY A 944 -50.91 -57.40 -17.13
C GLY A 944 -51.47 -55.98 -17.11
N ILE A 945 -51.26 -55.20 -18.18
CA ILE A 945 -51.70 -53.80 -18.31
C ILE A 945 -52.80 -53.72 -19.36
N THR A 946 -54.00 -53.21 -19.00
CA THR A 946 -55.11 -53.06 -19.96
C THR A 946 -55.20 -51.61 -20.42
N VAL A 947 -54.70 -51.30 -21.61
CA VAL A 947 -54.81 -49.97 -22.20
C VAL A 947 -56.20 -49.80 -22.83
N GLY A 948 -57.03 -48.96 -22.23
CA GLY A 948 -58.36 -48.63 -22.73
C GLY A 948 -58.27 -47.67 -23.92
N ASN A 949 -58.56 -48.16 -25.13
CA ASN A 949 -58.62 -47.32 -26.33
C ASN A 949 -59.75 -46.28 -26.22
N THR A 950 -59.45 -45.05 -25.76
CA THR A 950 -59.85 -43.78 -26.42
C THR A 950 -59.44 -42.44 -25.74
N SER A 951 -58.61 -42.37 -24.69
CA SER A 951 -58.25 -41.04 -24.11
C SER A 951 -56.87 -40.89 -23.44
N GLY A 952 -55.81 -41.61 -23.82
CA GLY A 952 -54.46 -41.39 -23.22
C GLY A 952 -54.29 -41.90 -21.78
N VAL A 953 -55.34 -42.43 -21.16
CA VAL A 953 -55.30 -42.97 -19.80
C VAL A 953 -54.66 -44.37 -19.78
N VAL A 954 -53.62 -44.55 -18.96
CA VAL A 954 -52.97 -45.85 -18.67
C VAL A 954 -53.48 -46.37 -17.32
N THR A 955 -54.49 -47.25 -17.36
CA THR A 955 -55.05 -47.85 -16.13
C THR A 955 -54.21 -49.05 -15.68
N ILE A 956 -53.64 -48.98 -14.46
CA ILE A 956 -52.92 -50.10 -13.83
C ILE A 956 -53.86 -50.78 -12.84
N THR A 957 -54.25 -52.03 -13.12
CA THR A 957 -55.10 -52.81 -12.21
C THR A 957 -54.24 -53.84 -11.48
N LEU A 958 -54.04 -53.66 -10.17
CA LEU A 958 -53.30 -54.61 -9.34
C LEU A 958 -54.22 -55.78 -8.95
N ALA A 959 -54.04 -56.94 -9.58
CA ALA A 959 -54.78 -58.16 -9.23
C ALA A 959 -53.92 -59.07 -8.33
N ALA A 960 -54.38 -59.32 -7.10
CA ALA A 960 -53.79 -60.36 -6.27
C ALA A 960 -54.11 -61.74 -6.87
N SER A 961 -53.12 -62.43 -7.46
CA SER A 961 -53.29 -63.79 -7.98
C SER A 961 -52.55 -64.83 -7.13
N THR A 962 -53.27 -65.86 -6.70
CA THR A 962 -52.78 -67.03 -5.96
C THR A 962 -52.45 -68.20 -6.89
N GLU A 963 -51.29 -68.82 -6.64
CA GLU A 963 -50.84 -70.20 -6.99
C GLU A 963 -50.40 -70.59 -8.42
N GLN A 964 -49.06 -70.66 -8.57
CA GLN A 964 -48.18 -71.76 -9.04
C GLN A 964 -48.53 -72.79 -10.15
N ALA A 965 -47.50 -72.94 -11.00
CA ALA A 965 -46.89 -74.16 -11.57
C ALA A 965 -47.36 -74.66 -12.96
N GLY A 966 -46.48 -74.48 -13.97
CA GLY A 966 -46.52 -75.28 -15.20
C GLY A 966 -45.76 -74.71 -16.41
N SER A 967 -44.42 -74.74 -16.37
CA SER A 967 -43.48 -74.70 -17.52
C SER A 967 -43.63 -73.62 -18.60
N GLY A 968 -42.66 -72.69 -18.63
CA GLY A 968 -42.04 -72.23 -19.89
C GLY A 968 -42.16 -70.75 -20.24
N LEU A 969 -41.45 -69.86 -19.54
CA LEU A 969 -40.66 -68.79 -20.16
C LEU A 969 -39.50 -68.44 -19.23
N VAL A 970 -38.29 -68.45 -19.78
CA VAL A 970 -37.02 -68.27 -19.07
C VAL A 970 -36.72 -66.78 -18.97
N ILE A 971 -36.60 -66.26 -17.76
CA ILE A 971 -35.75 -65.11 -17.44
C ILE A 971 -34.92 -65.58 -16.24
N ASP A 972 -33.65 -65.86 -16.51
CA ASP A 972 -32.67 -66.33 -15.54
C ASP A 972 -32.23 -65.13 -14.67
N GLY A 973 -32.18 -65.35 -13.36
CA GLY A 973 -32.00 -64.31 -12.36
C GLY A 973 -30.66 -64.40 -11.65
N ALA A 974 -30.17 -63.24 -11.20
CA ALA A 974 -29.32 -62.99 -10.03
C ALA A 974 -28.93 -61.50 -10.06
N ASP A 975 -28.94 -60.67 -9.02
CA ASP A 975 -29.42 -60.73 -7.64
C ASP A 975 -29.57 -59.24 -7.25
N LEU A 976 -30.79 -58.82 -6.90
CA LEU A 976 -31.06 -57.56 -6.23
C LEU A 976 -31.13 -57.85 -4.73
N ALA A 977 -30.18 -57.31 -3.96
CA ALA A 977 -30.25 -57.27 -2.51
C ALA A 977 -30.04 -55.82 -2.04
N TYR A 978 -31.16 -55.17 -1.74
CA TYR A 978 -31.26 -53.97 -0.92
C TYR A 978 -31.04 -54.36 0.55
N ILE A 979 -30.14 -53.68 1.27
CA ILE A 979 -30.13 -53.65 2.74
C ILE A 979 -30.12 -52.18 3.17
N ALA A 980 -31.21 -51.82 3.86
CA ALA A 980 -31.44 -50.52 4.47
C ALA A 980 -30.57 -50.25 5.70
N ALA A 981 -30.19 -48.97 5.82
CA ALA A 981 -30.05 -48.12 7.01
C ALA A 981 -29.44 -48.69 8.32
N THR A 982 -28.33 -48.07 8.77
CA THR A 982 -28.23 -47.36 10.07
C THR A 982 -26.88 -46.64 10.18
N ASP A 983 -26.90 -45.31 10.32
CA ASP A 983 -25.85 -44.41 10.85
C ASP A 983 -25.53 -44.74 12.35
N PRO A 984 -24.43 -44.32 13.05
CA PRO A 984 -23.46 -43.26 12.74
C PRO A 984 -21.96 -43.52 13.11
N VAL A 985 -21.12 -42.50 12.81
CA VAL A 985 -19.87 -42.06 13.52
C VAL A 985 -18.50 -42.37 12.88
N SER A 986 -17.92 -41.29 12.32
CA SER A 986 -16.52 -40.78 12.39
C SER A 986 -15.32 -41.51 11.80
N GLU A 987 -14.43 -40.66 11.27
CA GLU A 987 -12.97 -40.75 11.14
C GLU A 987 -12.35 -41.24 9.81
N THR A 988 -11.99 -40.24 9.00
CA THR A 988 -10.67 -39.99 8.36
C THR A 988 -10.06 -40.95 7.34
N TRP A 989 -9.55 -40.29 6.27
CA TRP A 989 -8.36 -40.57 5.43
C TRP A 989 -8.55 -41.05 3.98
N ASP A 990 -8.16 -40.12 3.09
CA ASP A 990 -7.16 -40.21 2.02
C ASP A 990 -7.36 -41.11 0.79
N ASN A 991 -7.08 -40.47 -0.36
CA ASN A 991 -6.59 -40.95 -1.65
C ASN A 991 -7.56 -41.56 -2.67
N TYR A 992 -7.88 -40.72 -3.68
CA TYR A 992 -7.52 -40.88 -5.09
C TYR A 992 -7.15 -42.30 -5.57
N GLU A 993 -8.02 -42.94 -6.37
CA GLU A 993 -7.66 -43.73 -7.56
C GLU A 993 -8.90 -44.15 -8.38
N ALA A 994 -8.85 -43.82 -9.68
CA ALA A 994 -9.49 -44.35 -10.88
C ALA A 994 -10.74 -45.28 -10.82
N GLN A 995 -11.71 -45.02 -11.72
CA GLN A 995 -12.35 -46.08 -12.52
C GLN A 995 -12.55 -45.68 -13.98
N GLN A 996 -11.89 -46.43 -14.87
CA GLN A 996 -12.16 -46.54 -16.30
C GLN A 996 -13.48 -47.29 -16.53
N GLU A 997 -14.33 -46.77 -17.41
CA GLU A 997 -15.49 -47.50 -17.92
C GLU A 997 -15.10 -48.28 -19.20
N TYR A 998 -15.31 -49.59 -19.17
CA TYR A 998 -15.03 -50.55 -20.24
C TYR A 998 -16.01 -50.40 -21.42
N LEU A 999 -15.49 -50.25 -22.64
CA LEU A 999 -16.24 -50.36 -23.89
C LEU A 999 -16.23 -51.82 -24.38
N ASP A 1000 -17.41 -52.42 -24.56
CA ASP A 1000 -17.56 -53.82 -25.00
C ASP A 1000 -17.00 -54.09 -26.41
N ALA A 1001 -16.37 -55.25 -26.55
CA ALA A 1001 -15.74 -55.71 -27.79
C ALA A 1001 -16.76 -56.08 -28.89
N GLY A 1002 -16.73 -55.35 -30.01
CA GLY A 1002 -17.42 -55.75 -31.26
C GLY A 1002 -18.19 -54.64 -32.00
N THR A 1003 -18.20 -53.42 -31.50
CA THR A 1003 -19.00 -52.32 -32.06
C THR A 1003 -18.26 -51.59 -33.19
N SER A 1004 -18.76 -51.69 -34.43
CA SER A 1004 -18.29 -50.85 -35.54
C SER A 1004 -19.00 -49.50 -35.50
N ILE A 1005 -18.30 -48.45 -35.05
CA ILE A 1005 -18.80 -47.07 -35.11
C ILE A 1005 -18.70 -46.59 -36.56
N THR A 1006 -19.84 -46.23 -37.17
CA THR A 1006 -19.86 -45.57 -38.49
C THR A 1006 -20.39 -44.16 -38.29
N GLY A 1007 -19.49 -43.20 -38.13
CA GLY A 1007 -19.79 -41.80 -37.88
C GLY A 1007 -18.51 -41.01 -37.64
N LYS A 1008 -18.57 -39.70 -37.85
CA LYS A 1008 -17.43 -38.78 -37.66
C LYS A 1008 -17.08 -38.75 -36.17
N VAL A 1009 -16.02 -39.44 -35.76
CA VAL A 1009 -15.52 -39.40 -34.38
C VAL A 1009 -14.72 -38.11 -34.20
N THR A 1010 -15.07 -37.32 -33.20
CA THR A 1010 -14.29 -36.15 -32.76
C THR A 1010 -13.73 -36.51 -31.38
N ILE A 1011 -12.40 -36.58 -31.26
CA ILE A 1011 -11.71 -36.84 -29.99
C ILE A 1011 -11.36 -35.48 -29.41
N THR A 1012 -11.93 -35.13 -28.25
CA THR A 1012 -11.84 -33.79 -27.67
C THR A 1012 -10.78 -33.62 -26.60
N ASP A 1013 -10.04 -34.68 -26.23
CA ASP A 1013 -8.98 -34.55 -25.25
C ASP A 1013 -7.63 -34.99 -25.82
N PHE A 1014 -7.00 -34.04 -26.50
CA PHE A 1014 -5.60 -34.10 -26.91
C PHE A 1014 -5.02 -32.73 -26.56
N SER A 1015 -4.29 -32.63 -25.45
CA SER A 1015 -3.70 -31.35 -25.03
C SER A 1015 -2.52 -31.01 -25.93
N LEU A 1016 -2.80 -30.34 -27.05
CA LEU A 1016 -1.82 -29.48 -27.71
C LEU A 1016 -2.27 -28.05 -27.43
N THR A 1017 -1.44 -27.31 -26.72
CA THR A 1017 -1.64 -25.88 -26.49
C THR A 1017 -1.77 -25.18 -27.85
N GLY A 1018 -3.02 -24.89 -28.25
CA GLY A 1018 -3.35 -24.21 -29.50
C GLY A 1018 -4.29 -24.98 -30.43
N GLY A 1019 -5.59 -25.06 -30.07
CA GLY A 1019 -6.72 -24.88 -31.00
C GLY A 1019 -6.83 -25.63 -32.34
N ASP A 1020 -6.21 -26.79 -32.56
CA ASP A 1020 -6.34 -27.54 -33.82
C ASP A 1020 -7.19 -28.84 -33.69
N GLN A 1021 -8.10 -29.07 -34.64
CA GLN A 1021 -8.90 -30.29 -34.76
C GLN A 1021 -8.25 -31.32 -35.70
N LEU A 1022 -8.07 -32.56 -35.25
CA LEU A 1022 -7.70 -33.69 -36.10
C LEU A 1022 -8.96 -34.29 -36.76
N ALA A 1023 -9.12 -34.12 -38.07
CA ALA A 1023 -10.19 -34.77 -38.83
C ALA A 1023 -9.67 -36.06 -39.50
N LEU A 1024 -10.10 -37.22 -39.00
CA LEU A 1024 -9.83 -38.53 -39.59
C LEU A 1024 -11.04 -39.01 -40.40
N ASP A 1025 -10.83 -39.36 -41.67
CA ASP A 1025 -11.89 -39.85 -42.58
C ASP A 1025 -11.57 -41.31 -42.96
N GLY A 1026 -12.19 -42.29 -42.28
CA GLY A 1026 -11.92 -43.72 -42.48
C GLY A 1026 -12.55 -44.66 -41.44
N THR A 1027 -12.50 -45.97 -41.68
CA THR A 1027 -13.03 -47.03 -40.79
C THR A 1027 -11.90 -47.64 -39.96
N TYR A 1028 -12.05 -47.72 -38.63
CA TYR A 1028 -11.01 -48.17 -37.69
C TYR A 1028 -11.46 -49.40 -36.88
N THR A 1029 -10.50 -50.24 -36.45
CA THR A 1029 -10.78 -51.44 -35.63
C THR A 1029 -9.84 -51.45 -34.42
N LEU A 1030 -10.39 -51.48 -33.20
CA LEU A 1030 -9.66 -51.68 -31.94
C LEU A 1030 -9.59 -53.18 -31.61
N VAL A 1031 -8.44 -53.65 -31.11
CA VAL A 1031 -8.25 -55.04 -30.65
C VAL A 1031 -7.66 -54.99 -29.24
N GLU A 1032 -8.39 -55.47 -28.24
CA GLU A 1032 -7.88 -55.73 -26.88
C GLU A 1032 -7.27 -57.14 -26.75
N ALA A 1033 -6.25 -57.26 -25.88
CA ALA A 1033 -5.73 -58.53 -25.37
C ALA A 1033 -6.14 -58.71 -23.90
N ASP A 1034 -6.41 -59.94 -23.49
CA ASP A 1034 -7.17 -60.29 -22.29
C ASP A 1034 -6.41 -60.16 -20.96
N ALA A 1035 -7.20 -59.88 -19.92
CA ALA A 1035 -6.77 -59.75 -18.53
C ALA A 1035 -6.46 -61.11 -17.89
N SER A 1036 -5.16 -61.44 -17.73
CA SER A 1036 -4.71 -62.30 -16.62
C SER A 1036 -3.27 -61.97 -16.22
N GLY A 1037 -3.11 -61.38 -15.02
CA GLY A 1037 -1.84 -60.83 -14.54
C GLY A 1037 -0.69 -61.84 -14.44
N THR A 1038 0.40 -61.58 -15.16
CA THR A 1038 1.84 -61.82 -14.85
C THR A 1038 2.66 -61.08 -15.94
N PRO A 1039 3.76 -60.36 -15.63
CA PRO A 1039 4.40 -59.46 -16.61
C PRO A 1039 5.07 -60.24 -17.75
N GLY A 1040 4.64 -59.96 -18.98
CA GLY A 1040 5.13 -60.60 -20.19
C GLY A 1040 4.96 -59.70 -21.40
N SER A 1041 5.94 -58.81 -21.60
CA SER A 1041 6.41 -58.26 -22.88
C SER A 1041 5.41 -58.13 -24.03
N LEU A 1042 5.11 -56.89 -24.40
CA LEU A 1042 4.60 -56.48 -25.71
C LEU A 1042 5.62 -56.90 -26.80
N GLU A 1043 5.45 -58.07 -27.40
CA GLU A 1043 6.23 -58.48 -28.57
C GLU A 1043 5.28 -59.08 -29.61
N LEU A 1044 4.83 -58.27 -30.56
CA LEU A 1044 5.22 -58.36 -31.98
C LEU A 1044 4.27 -57.57 -32.91
N ALA A 1045 4.73 -56.42 -33.43
CA ALA A 1045 4.38 -55.99 -34.80
C ALA A 1045 5.34 -54.94 -35.42
N LEU A 1046 6.61 -54.88 -35.01
CA LEU A 1046 7.66 -54.30 -35.87
C LEU A 1046 8.67 -55.41 -36.15
N ALA A 1047 8.49 -56.09 -37.27
CA ALA A 1047 9.37 -57.17 -37.69
C ALA A 1047 10.79 -56.64 -37.94
N GLY A 1048 11.64 -56.68 -36.90
CA GLY A 1048 13.10 -56.69 -37.04
C GLY A 1048 13.88 -55.47 -36.58
N THR A 1049 13.30 -54.52 -35.83
CA THR A 1049 14.05 -53.40 -35.23
C THR A 1049 13.71 -53.24 -33.75
N SER A 1050 14.72 -53.26 -32.87
CA SER A 1050 14.55 -53.06 -31.42
C SER A 1050 14.10 -51.63 -31.10
N TRP A 1051 13.16 -51.44 -30.16
CA TRP A 1051 12.62 -50.12 -29.75
C TRP A 1051 13.70 -49.12 -29.29
N ALA A 1052 14.81 -49.60 -28.72
CA ALA A 1052 15.98 -48.77 -28.40
C ALA A 1052 16.63 -48.08 -29.62
N ALA A 1053 16.31 -48.50 -30.85
CA ALA A 1053 16.74 -47.83 -32.09
C ALA A 1053 15.76 -46.73 -32.55
N VAL A 1054 14.54 -46.69 -32.00
CA VAL A 1054 13.48 -45.68 -32.28
C VAL A 1054 13.65 -44.47 -31.37
N GLU A 1055 13.89 -44.70 -30.07
CA GLU A 1055 14.23 -43.67 -29.07
C GLU A 1055 15.40 -42.78 -29.52
N ALA A 1056 16.45 -43.38 -30.10
CA ALA A 1056 17.66 -42.67 -30.48
C ALA A 1056 17.55 -41.85 -31.77
N ALA A 1057 16.49 -42.04 -32.58
CA ALA A 1057 16.37 -41.42 -33.90
C ALA A 1057 15.18 -40.44 -34.04
N ALA A 1058 14.08 -40.61 -33.29
CA ALA A 1058 12.86 -39.80 -33.47
C ALA A 1058 12.59 -38.80 -32.34
N PHE A 1059 12.73 -39.20 -31.07
CA PHE A 1059 12.29 -38.36 -29.94
C PHE A 1059 13.33 -37.35 -29.44
N ALA A 1060 14.63 -37.68 -29.51
CA ALA A 1060 15.68 -36.82 -28.98
C ALA A 1060 15.96 -35.53 -29.79
N SER A 1061 15.23 -35.25 -30.89
CA SER A 1061 15.54 -34.10 -31.76
C SER A 1061 14.39 -33.22 -32.22
N THR A 1062 13.11 -33.54 -31.94
CA THR A 1062 11.99 -32.72 -32.44
C THR A 1062 10.87 -32.41 -31.46
N GLY A 1063 10.66 -33.16 -30.37
CA GLY A 1063 9.61 -32.86 -29.38
C GLY A 1063 8.18 -32.80 -29.97
N ASN A 1064 7.95 -33.40 -31.14
CA ASN A 1064 6.66 -33.34 -31.83
C ASN A 1064 5.82 -34.58 -31.50
N SER A 1065 4.53 -34.36 -31.22
CA SER A 1065 3.51 -35.37 -30.98
C SER A 1065 3.11 -36.17 -32.24
N VAL A 1066 3.69 -35.87 -33.41
CA VAL A 1066 3.52 -36.60 -34.68
C VAL A 1066 4.87 -36.83 -35.36
N PHE A 1067 5.22 -38.07 -35.72
CA PHE A 1067 6.51 -38.41 -36.34
C PHE A 1067 6.43 -39.59 -37.33
N GLU A 1068 7.41 -39.69 -38.25
CA GLU A 1068 7.51 -40.79 -39.21
C GLU A 1068 8.63 -41.77 -38.84
N PHE A 1069 8.30 -43.07 -38.82
CA PHE A 1069 9.26 -44.13 -38.56
C PHE A 1069 9.01 -45.33 -39.47
N GLY A 1070 10.05 -45.85 -40.13
CA GLY A 1070 9.92 -47.02 -41.01
C GLY A 1070 9.05 -46.83 -42.25
N GLY A 1071 8.66 -45.60 -42.61
CA GLY A 1071 7.80 -45.29 -43.75
C GLY A 1071 6.30 -45.15 -43.42
N ASN A 1072 5.94 -45.21 -42.13
CA ASN A 1072 4.59 -44.99 -41.62
C ASN A 1072 4.59 -43.78 -40.65
N THR A 1073 3.43 -43.14 -40.48
CA THR A 1073 3.25 -41.96 -39.60
C THR A 1073 2.60 -42.38 -38.29
N TYR A 1074 3.09 -41.85 -37.17
CA TYR A 1074 2.64 -42.18 -35.81
C TYR A 1074 2.32 -40.91 -35.03
N VAL A 1075 1.35 -41.00 -34.11
CA VAL A 1075 0.94 -39.92 -33.18
C VAL A 1075 0.98 -40.44 -31.76
N THR A 1076 1.42 -39.60 -30.82
CA THR A 1076 1.45 -39.93 -29.39
C THR A 1076 1.07 -38.76 -28.51
N ASN A 1077 0.52 -39.06 -27.34
CA ASN A 1077 0.18 -38.11 -26.27
C ASN A 1077 1.34 -37.83 -25.30
N ALA A 1078 2.51 -38.43 -25.51
CA ALA A 1078 3.66 -38.23 -24.63
C ALA A 1078 4.10 -36.76 -24.57
N ASP A 1079 4.42 -36.29 -23.35
CA ASP A 1079 4.94 -34.96 -23.10
C ASP A 1079 6.30 -34.79 -23.80
N ALA A 1080 6.40 -33.73 -24.62
CA ALA A 1080 7.59 -33.39 -25.40
C ALA A 1080 8.86 -33.21 -24.55
N THR A 1081 8.71 -32.97 -23.23
CA THR A 1081 9.82 -32.76 -22.29
C THR A 1081 10.18 -33.98 -21.45
N ALA A 1082 9.23 -34.89 -21.17
CA ALA A 1082 9.45 -36.07 -20.32
C ALA A 1082 9.87 -37.32 -21.12
N GLY A 1083 9.51 -37.40 -22.40
CA GLY A 1083 9.73 -38.59 -23.24
C GLY A 1083 8.60 -39.62 -23.07
N PHE A 1084 8.50 -40.55 -24.02
CA PHE A 1084 7.42 -41.53 -24.09
C PHE A 1084 7.59 -42.67 -23.07
N ASP A 1085 6.60 -42.85 -22.18
CA ASP A 1085 6.47 -43.98 -21.26
C ASP A 1085 5.53 -45.04 -21.85
N ALA A 1086 6.04 -46.27 -22.04
CA ALA A 1086 5.25 -47.33 -22.67
C ALA A 1086 4.14 -47.89 -21.76
N ASP A 1087 4.17 -47.59 -20.46
CA ASP A 1087 3.15 -48.04 -19.51
C ASP A 1087 1.98 -47.04 -19.40
N ASP A 1088 2.20 -45.75 -19.69
CA ASP A 1088 1.21 -44.67 -19.50
C ASP A 1088 0.85 -43.88 -20.79
N ASP A 1089 1.67 -43.95 -21.84
CA ASP A 1089 1.45 -43.18 -23.07
C ASP A 1089 0.88 -44.02 -24.23
N LEU A 1090 -0.05 -43.41 -24.97
CA LEU A 1090 -0.72 -44.00 -26.13
C LEU A 1090 0.06 -43.69 -27.42
N LEU A 1091 0.31 -44.71 -28.23
CA LEU A 1091 0.95 -44.58 -29.54
C LEU A 1091 0.03 -45.15 -30.64
N VAL A 1092 -0.34 -44.30 -31.59
CA VAL A 1092 -1.30 -44.65 -32.65
C VAL A 1092 -0.63 -44.57 -34.02
N GLU A 1093 -0.64 -45.67 -34.78
CA GLU A 1093 -0.18 -45.71 -36.16
C GLU A 1093 -1.28 -45.20 -37.10
N LEU A 1094 -0.99 -44.16 -37.88
CA LEU A 1094 -1.91 -43.62 -38.88
C LEU A 1094 -1.66 -44.31 -40.24
N THR A 1095 -2.60 -45.15 -40.65
CA THR A 1095 -2.55 -45.80 -41.97
C THR A 1095 -3.32 -45.00 -43.03
N GLY A 1096 -2.69 -44.72 -44.17
CA GLY A 1096 -3.32 -44.06 -45.33
C GLY A 1096 -3.01 -42.56 -45.53
N VAL A 1097 -2.14 -41.97 -44.71
CA VAL A 1097 -1.74 -40.55 -44.83
C VAL A 1097 -0.73 -40.39 -45.97
N THR A 1098 -0.97 -39.45 -46.90
CA THR A 1098 -0.14 -39.30 -48.11
C THR A 1098 0.64 -37.97 -48.22
N ASN A 1099 0.56 -37.05 -47.24
CA ASN A 1099 1.48 -35.90 -47.10
C ASN A 1099 1.24 -35.14 -45.77
N VAL A 1100 2.32 -34.72 -45.08
CA VAL A 1100 2.33 -34.02 -43.76
C VAL A 1100 2.74 -32.53 -43.89
N GLU A 1101 2.53 -31.89 -45.04
CA GLU A 1101 3.11 -30.55 -45.32
C GLU A 1101 2.17 -29.33 -45.19
N SER A 1102 0.93 -29.46 -44.67
CA SER A 1102 -0.03 -28.33 -44.71
C SER A 1102 -0.49 -27.73 -43.38
N VAL A 1103 0.21 -27.95 -42.26
CA VAL A 1103 -0.25 -27.45 -40.93
C VAL A 1103 0.58 -26.29 -40.36
N PHE A 1104 1.71 -25.91 -40.96
CA PHE A 1104 2.51 -24.77 -40.47
C PHE A 1104 2.46 -23.58 -41.42
N ASP A 1105 1.43 -22.74 -41.30
CA ASP A 1105 1.58 -21.32 -41.65
C ASP A 1105 0.68 -20.41 -40.79
N LEU A 1106 1.30 -19.33 -40.31
CA LEU A 1106 0.74 -18.14 -39.64
C LEU A 1106 0.58 -18.14 -38.10
N GLY A 1107 1.68 -17.73 -37.44
CA GLY A 1107 1.72 -16.36 -36.88
C GLY A 1107 1.59 -16.17 -35.37
N LEU A 1108 2.74 -15.96 -34.71
CA LEU A 1108 2.88 -15.06 -33.55
C LEU A 1108 2.13 -13.74 -33.81
N GLN A 1109 1.24 -13.34 -32.90
CA GLN A 1109 1.18 -11.96 -32.40
C GLN A 1109 0.42 -11.87 -31.07
N ALA A 1110 1.03 -11.15 -30.15
CA ALA A 1110 0.60 -10.90 -28.78
C ALA A 1110 -0.73 -10.13 -28.68
N ALA A 1111 -1.48 -10.46 -27.63
CA ALA A 1111 -2.15 -9.52 -26.73
C ALA A 1111 -2.10 -10.14 -25.33
#